data_AF-A0A7C4M6I7-F1
#
_entry.id   AF-A0A7C4M6I7-F1
#
_cell.length_a   1.000
_cell.length_b   1.000
_cell.length_c   1.000
_cell.angle_alpha   90.00
_cell.angle_beta   90.00
_cell.angle_gamma   90.00
#
_symmetry.space_group_name_H-M   'P 1'
#
loop_
_entity.id
_entity.type
_entity.pdbx_description
1 polymer ?
#
loop_
_entity_poly.entity_id
_entity_poly.type
_entity_poly.pdbx_seq_one_letter_code
_entity_poly.pdbx_strand_id
1 'polypeptide(L)'
;MIRAIYKSLCPNCDTENINSERLSKGLACEKCMPEPDHLVVEGYMSRVRNIEKELEEINGIFIRYVKAPMWGLQRLWARRFLNKESFAMVAPTGSGKTTTQIILSVYAVRSYGKRILLLLPTSLLAHQVYQKLIDLLNLLGINDVSVVAYHSLLKESERKENLSKMNSADIIITTTMSLMKRPEINSQKIDVAFIDDVDSFLKRSKSIDYVLSMLGVDREFRDKVEELINYEKSMKKLIKSDPEKYEEEMKKIIAEKSEIRKRVSSQIIVSGATQTTIKTKRILILETLFGFTIGRRIEVGRRVIDSYIDQISDKSMEDIAEELIKKLGSGGILYVPLDKGSEYVSYLEKILRERGLNVEGFRRADKKIFERFVLGETDVLIGLVTTKSPLTRGIDLPERVRYVVFLGIPKFKITIDIGEFHPTKWLMLLNSIRDVIPREYQDEIDYIVSALSNLKFLKKEDLEKIREAVKTNTSLEGFLEYARKIADRTLRFLQKILSDKTIIEAMEKSPYISISSEKGKFIFVIPDVAAYLQGSGRSSRLYAGGVTLGLSVVVIDNQKAFNSLVREMKWYVDDVSWKNFSELDLDNVLSEIDRDRERVKAIRSGKLIGEVKDLIKTRFLIVESPNKARTIARIFGRPAARLILDLQTYETVIEDSLLIVAASGGHIVDLSQGDGLFGVLIDRRRGSKNNEYVPAYVSLKRCANCGRTVPEEVDKCPYCGSRVFRSVKSVINALRLIASQVDEVLIGTDPDSEGEKIAWDLYLLLRPFNKNIKRIRFHEVTKRAILEALRNPGDIDENMVKAQIVRRIEDRWIGYSLSPILWKEFGLNYLSAGRVQTPVLGFVVERTKEATKKVELIYIETEDDNRFIIRAPRGTYKKILEKNYVEVKDLVAR
;
A
#
# COMPACT_ATOMS: atom_id res chain seq x y z
N MET A 1 -6.65 30.74 19.53
CA MET A 1 -6.15 30.85 18.15
C MET A 1 -4.97 31.82 18.06
N ILE A 2 -3.83 31.29 17.65
CA ILE A 2 -2.57 32.03 17.50
C ILE A 2 -2.62 32.83 16.18
N ARG A 3 -2.29 34.11 16.24
CA ARG A 3 -2.21 34.97 15.04
C ARG A 3 -0.86 34.79 14.35
N ALA A 4 -0.89 34.49 13.06
CA ALA A 4 0.28 34.39 12.21
C ALA A 4 -0.07 34.79 10.77
N ILE A 5 0.93 35.18 9.99
CA ILE A 5 0.80 35.48 8.56
C ILE A 5 1.59 34.45 7.77
N TYR A 6 0.96 33.82 6.78
CA TYR A 6 1.59 32.93 5.83
C TYR A 6 1.74 33.66 4.50
N LYS A 7 2.98 33.93 4.09
CA LYS A 7 3.28 34.74 2.91
C LYS A 7 3.20 33.93 1.64
N SER A 8 2.54 34.48 0.62
CA SER A 8 2.34 33.84 -0.69
C SER A 8 1.90 32.38 -0.60
N LEU A 9 0.89 32.13 0.25
CA LEU A 9 0.38 30.79 0.57
C LEU A 9 -1.16 30.76 0.61
N CYS A 10 -1.83 31.77 0.05
CA CYS A 10 -3.28 31.73 -0.15
C CYS A 10 -3.71 30.40 -0.80
N PRO A 11 -4.70 29.68 -0.25
CA PRO A 11 -5.13 28.37 -0.77
C PRO A 11 -5.74 28.45 -2.17
N ASN A 12 -6.12 29.64 -2.64
CA ASN A 12 -6.72 29.81 -3.96
C ASN A 12 -5.74 30.25 -5.05
N CYS A 13 -5.02 31.37 -4.84
CA CYS A 13 -4.13 31.96 -5.84
C CYS A 13 -2.64 31.62 -5.65
N ASP A 14 -2.24 31.09 -4.48
CA ASP A 14 -0.85 30.75 -4.12
C ASP A 14 0.19 31.89 -4.20
N THR A 15 -0.27 33.13 -4.40
CA THR A 15 0.58 34.33 -4.54
C THR A 15 0.39 35.33 -3.41
N GLU A 16 -0.82 35.44 -2.86
CA GLU A 16 -1.17 36.40 -1.82
C GLU A 16 -0.87 35.89 -0.41
N ASN A 17 -0.64 36.83 0.50
CA ASN A 17 -0.50 36.56 1.92
C ASN A 17 -1.86 36.17 2.52
N ILE A 18 -1.84 35.33 3.55
CA ILE A 18 -3.06 34.93 4.26
C ILE A 18 -2.77 34.77 5.76
N ASN A 19 -3.71 35.18 6.60
CA ASN A 19 -3.57 35.04 8.05
C ASN A 19 -4.12 33.68 8.55
N SER A 20 -3.64 33.27 9.72
CA SER A 20 -4.05 32.01 10.37
C SER A 20 -5.55 31.95 10.68
N GLU A 21 -6.20 33.09 10.97
CA GLU A 21 -7.63 33.14 11.25
C GLU A 21 -8.46 32.73 10.02
N ARG A 22 -8.17 33.29 8.85
CA ARG A 22 -8.86 32.95 7.60
C ARG A 22 -8.59 31.50 7.20
N LEU A 23 -7.35 31.03 7.32
CA LEU A 23 -7.02 29.62 7.08
C LEU A 23 -7.80 28.67 8.00
N SER A 24 -7.91 28.98 9.30
CA SER A 24 -8.65 28.15 10.26
C SER A 24 -10.16 28.06 9.97
N LYS A 25 -10.72 29.12 9.37
CA LYS A 25 -12.11 29.17 8.89
C LYS A 25 -12.28 28.53 7.52
N GLY A 26 -11.19 28.11 6.87
CA GLY A 26 -11.20 27.50 5.54
C GLY A 26 -11.38 28.49 4.39
N LEU A 27 -11.04 29.76 4.59
CA LEU A 27 -11.24 30.84 3.62
C LEU A 27 -9.98 31.11 2.78
N ALA A 28 -10.14 31.70 1.60
CA ALA A 28 -9.04 32.25 0.79
C ALA A 28 -8.58 33.62 1.32
N CYS A 29 -7.58 34.24 0.70
CA CYS A 29 -7.19 35.62 1.04
C CYS A 29 -8.30 36.62 0.70
N GLU A 30 -8.23 37.83 1.27
CA GLU A 30 -9.24 38.88 1.05
C GLU A 30 -9.39 39.29 -0.41
N LYS A 31 -8.30 39.25 -1.21
CA LYS A 31 -8.39 39.53 -2.65
C LYS A 31 -9.18 38.47 -3.43
N CYS A 32 -9.03 37.20 -3.07
CA CYS A 32 -9.73 36.10 -3.73
C CYS A 32 -11.16 35.91 -3.21
N MET A 33 -11.39 36.29 -1.96
CA MET A 33 -12.65 36.06 -1.24
C MET A 33 -12.83 37.17 -0.19
N PRO A 34 -13.33 38.36 -0.57
CA PRO A 34 -13.45 39.49 0.34
C PRO A 34 -14.27 39.15 1.59
N GLU A 35 -15.42 38.49 1.37
CA GLU A 35 -16.34 38.06 2.43
C GLU A 35 -16.46 36.53 2.50
N PRO A 36 -16.78 35.95 3.67
CA PRO A 36 -16.89 34.49 3.85
C PRO A 36 -17.91 33.79 2.93
N ASP A 37 -18.93 34.51 2.46
CA ASP A 37 -19.95 33.97 1.56
C ASP A 37 -19.61 34.21 0.07
N HIS A 38 -18.54 34.95 -0.21
CA HIS A 38 -18.16 35.29 -1.57
C HIS A 38 -17.71 34.05 -2.34
N LEU A 39 -18.35 33.80 -3.48
CA LEU A 39 -18.05 32.65 -4.32
C LEU A 39 -16.70 32.82 -5.04
N VAL A 40 -15.70 32.00 -4.71
CA VAL A 40 -14.41 32.00 -5.42
C VAL A 40 -14.61 31.52 -6.86
N VAL A 41 -14.35 32.36 -7.86
CA VAL A 41 -14.64 32.04 -9.28
C VAL A 41 -13.46 31.37 -10.01
N GLU A 42 -12.23 31.77 -9.71
CA GLU A 42 -11.00 31.25 -10.34
C GLU A 42 -9.99 30.79 -9.30
N GLY A 43 -9.04 29.95 -9.72
CA GLY A 43 -7.96 29.44 -8.87
C GLY A 43 -8.18 28.01 -8.39
N TYR A 44 -7.39 27.60 -7.41
CA TYR A 44 -7.35 26.20 -6.99
C TYR A 44 -8.61 25.77 -6.20
N MET A 45 -9.14 26.64 -5.34
CA MET A 45 -10.36 26.34 -4.58
C MET A 45 -11.59 26.25 -5.49
N SER A 46 -11.66 27.05 -6.55
CA SER A 46 -12.78 26.96 -7.50
C SER A 46 -12.77 25.65 -8.29
N ARG A 47 -11.59 25.15 -8.65
CA ARG A 47 -11.44 23.81 -9.27
C ARG A 47 -11.94 22.70 -8.36
N VAL A 48 -11.55 22.71 -7.09
CA VAL A 48 -12.02 21.73 -6.09
C VAL A 48 -13.55 21.78 -5.95
N ARG A 49 -14.13 22.98 -5.87
CA ARG A 49 -15.58 23.14 -5.81
C ARG A 49 -16.29 22.59 -7.05
N ASN A 50 -15.75 22.82 -8.25
CA ASN A 50 -16.33 22.29 -9.49
C ASN A 50 -16.31 20.76 -9.49
N ILE A 51 -15.20 20.16 -9.03
CA ILE A 51 -15.12 18.70 -8.86
C ILE A 51 -16.18 18.18 -7.88
N GLU A 52 -16.43 18.88 -6.77
CA GLU A 52 -17.49 18.47 -5.83
C GLU A 52 -18.89 18.56 -6.46
N LYS A 53 -19.17 19.57 -7.30
CA LYS A 53 -20.44 19.63 -8.05
C LYS A 53 -20.62 18.44 -8.99
N GLU A 54 -19.59 18.13 -9.76
CA GLU A 54 -19.61 16.96 -10.65
C GLU A 54 -19.71 15.65 -9.87
N LEU A 55 -19.09 15.59 -8.68
CA LEU A 55 -19.21 14.45 -7.78
C LEU A 55 -20.65 14.26 -7.28
N GLU A 56 -21.37 15.35 -6.98
CA GLU A 56 -22.80 15.31 -6.62
C GLU A 56 -23.66 14.79 -7.77
N GLU A 57 -23.37 15.19 -9.02
CA GLU A 57 -24.06 14.66 -10.20
C GLU A 57 -23.84 13.15 -10.36
N ILE A 58 -22.59 12.69 -10.26
CA ILE A 58 -22.23 11.27 -10.28
C ILE A 58 -22.92 10.53 -9.13
N ASN A 59 -22.96 11.12 -7.93
CA ASN A 59 -23.65 10.53 -6.79
C ASN A 59 -25.16 10.41 -7.04
N GLY A 60 -25.78 11.37 -7.72
CA GLY A 60 -27.18 11.30 -8.15
C GLY A 60 -27.45 10.16 -9.12
N ILE A 61 -26.52 9.90 -10.06
CA ILE A 61 -26.59 8.71 -10.93
C ILE A 61 -26.45 7.43 -10.09
N PHE A 62 -25.52 7.41 -9.15
CA PHE A 62 -25.28 6.28 -8.26
C PHE A 62 -26.52 5.95 -7.41
N ILE A 63 -27.16 6.96 -6.81
CA ILE A 63 -28.40 6.79 -6.04
C ILE A 63 -29.53 6.25 -6.92
N ARG A 64 -29.69 6.75 -8.15
CA ARG A 64 -30.75 6.26 -9.04
C ARG A 64 -30.54 4.80 -9.44
N TYR A 65 -29.32 4.40 -9.75
CA TYR A 65 -28.99 3.05 -10.24
C TYR A 65 -28.79 2.03 -9.11
N VAL A 66 -27.97 2.36 -8.11
CA VAL A 66 -27.58 1.48 -7.01
C VAL A 66 -28.55 1.56 -5.82
N LYS A 67 -29.43 2.57 -5.78
CA LYS A 67 -30.36 2.84 -4.67
C LYS A 67 -29.68 3.17 -3.34
N ALA A 68 -28.42 3.61 -3.40
CA ALA A 68 -27.59 3.99 -2.27
C ALA A 68 -26.66 5.13 -2.69
N PRO A 69 -26.19 6.01 -1.78
CA PRO A 69 -25.13 6.96 -2.08
C PRO A 69 -23.77 6.25 -2.27
N MET A 70 -22.84 6.93 -2.94
CA MET A 70 -21.46 6.47 -3.06
C MET A 70 -20.79 6.35 -1.68
N TRP A 71 -20.02 5.29 -1.46
CA TRP A 71 -19.15 5.13 -0.27
C TRP A 71 -17.90 6.02 -0.34
N GLY A 72 -17.19 6.19 0.78
CA GLY A 72 -15.94 6.98 0.84
C GLY A 72 -14.92 6.60 -0.23
N LEU A 73 -14.70 5.30 -0.43
CA LEU A 73 -13.83 4.78 -1.50
C LEU A 73 -14.29 5.17 -2.91
N GLN A 74 -15.60 5.10 -3.17
CA GLN A 74 -16.15 5.40 -4.48
C GLN A 74 -16.08 6.90 -4.77
N ARG A 75 -16.33 7.74 -3.76
CA ARG A 75 -16.12 9.19 -3.83
C ARG A 75 -14.66 9.53 -4.12
N LEU A 76 -13.71 8.87 -3.44
CA LEU A 76 -12.28 9.03 -3.72
C LEU A 76 -11.93 8.69 -5.18
N TRP A 77 -12.43 7.57 -5.70
CA TRP A 77 -12.17 7.18 -7.10
C TRP A 77 -12.77 8.16 -8.10
N ALA A 78 -13.99 8.63 -7.85
CA ALA A 78 -14.63 9.64 -8.68
C ALA A 78 -13.87 10.97 -8.65
N ARG A 79 -13.45 11.46 -7.48
CA ARG A 79 -12.60 12.67 -7.37
C ARG A 79 -11.28 12.53 -8.10
N ARG A 80 -10.62 11.36 -8.03
CA ARG A 80 -9.38 11.09 -8.78
C ARG A 80 -9.63 11.07 -10.29
N PHE A 81 -10.71 10.44 -10.71
CA PHE A 81 -11.13 10.40 -12.11
C PHE A 81 -11.36 11.82 -12.66
N LEU A 82 -12.13 12.66 -11.94
CA LEU A 82 -12.40 14.05 -12.29
C LEU A 82 -11.13 14.93 -12.28
N ASN A 83 -10.17 14.64 -11.39
CA ASN A 83 -8.84 15.24 -11.40
C ASN A 83 -7.92 14.76 -12.54
N LYS A 84 -8.44 13.94 -13.47
CA LYS A 84 -7.71 13.35 -14.61
C LYS A 84 -6.56 12.44 -14.17
N GLU A 85 -6.64 11.87 -12.96
CA GLU A 85 -5.61 10.97 -12.45
C GLU A 85 -5.77 9.55 -12.98
N SER A 86 -4.65 8.87 -13.16
CA SER A 86 -4.59 7.42 -13.33
C SER A 86 -4.23 6.76 -12.00
N PHE A 87 -4.89 5.65 -11.67
CA PHE A 87 -4.72 5.00 -10.36
C PHE A 87 -5.17 3.54 -10.35
N ALA A 88 -4.68 2.81 -9.35
CA ALA A 88 -5.21 1.49 -9.01
C ALA A 88 -6.36 1.64 -8.00
N MET A 89 -7.48 0.97 -8.23
CA MET A 89 -8.63 0.89 -7.31
C MET A 89 -8.29 -0.07 -6.16
N VAL A 90 -7.56 0.46 -5.16
CA VAL A 90 -7.19 -0.25 -3.94
C VAL A 90 -8.41 -0.37 -3.02
N ALA A 91 -9.00 -1.56 -2.95
CA ALA A 91 -10.13 -1.85 -2.05
C ALA A 91 -10.41 -3.36 -1.99
N PRO A 92 -11.15 -3.82 -0.96
CA PRO A 92 -11.70 -5.17 -0.89
C PRO A 92 -12.61 -5.53 -2.07
N THR A 93 -12.84 -6.83 -2.25
CA THR A 93 -13.88 -7.32 -3.18
C THR A 93 -15.27 -6.97 -2.68
N GLY A 94 -16.18 -6.60 -3.60
CA GLY A 94 -17.54 -6.15 -3.26
C GLY A 94 -17.65 -4.64 -2.99
N SER A 95 -16.57 -3.87 -3.12
CA SER A 95 -16.56 -2.40 -2.98
C SER A 95 -17.26 -1.63 -4.12
N GLY A 96 -17.94 -2.33 -5.04
CA GLY A 96 -18.61 -1.72 -6.18
C GLY A 96 -17.69 -1.23 -7.29
N LYS A 97 -16.45 -1.71 -7.38
CA LYS A 97 -15.45 -1.24 -8.38
C LYS A 97 -16.00 -1.24 -9.81
N THR A 98 -16.56 -2.35 -10.24
CA THR A 98 -17.11 -2.52 -11.59
C THR A 98 -18.31 -1.58 -11.81
N THR A 99 -19.18 -1.42 -10.81
CA THR A 99 -20.31 -0.47 -10.86
C THR A 99 -19.82 0.98 -10.99
N THR A 100 -18.82 1.38 -10.20
CA THR A 100 -18.20 2.71 -10.30
C THR A 100 -17.59 2.91 -11.69
N GLN A 101 -16.86 1.94 -12.24
CA GLN A 101 -16.30 2.03 -13.60
C GLN A 101 -17.39 2.22 -14.66
N ILE A 102 -18.51 1.48 -14.57
CA ILE A 102 -19.64 1.62 -15.50
C ILE A 102 -20.22 3.03 -15.44
N ILE A 103 -20.53 3.53 -14.24
CA ILE A 103 -21.12 4.86 -14.06
C ILE A 103 -20.17 5.97 -14.53
N LEU A 104 -18.89 5.88 -14.17
CA LEU A 104 -17.88 6.83 -14.64
C LEU A 104 -17.69 6.78 -16.16
N SER A 105 -17.82 5.60 -16.78
CA SER A 105 -17.75 5.47 -18.25
C SER A 105 -18.88 6.25 -18.92
N VAL A 106 -20.12 6.07 -18.46
CA VAL A 106 -21.28 6.79 -19.00
C VAL A 106 -21.15 8.30 -18.76
N TYR A 107 -20.75 8.72 -17.56
CA TYR A 107 -20.52 10.13 -17.26
C TYR A 107 -19.42 10.74 -18.14
N ALA A 108 -18.32 10.03 -18.35
CA ALA A 108 -17.19 10.50 -19.17
C ALA A 108 -17.57 10.72 -20.65
N VAL A 109 -18.34 9.79 -21.22
CA VAL A 109 -18.84 9.92 -22.60
C VAL A 109 -19.75 11.14 -22.70
N ARG A 110 -20.73 11.27 -21.80
CA ARG A 110 -21.75 12.31 -21.90
C ARG A 110 -21.20 13.70 -21.59
N SER A 111 -20.42 13.84 -20.52
CA SER A 111 -19.96 15.14 -20.04
C SER A 111 -18.73 15.65 -20.79
N TYR A 112 -17.92 14.74 -21.37
CA TYR A 112 -16.63 15.11 -21.96
C TYR A 112 -16.38 14.52 -23.36
N GLY A 113 -17.31 13.76 -23.94
CA GLY A 113 -17.13 13.13 -25.24
C GLY A 113 -15.98 12.11 -25.28
N LYS A 114 -15.68 11.48 -24.14
CA LYS A 114 -14.51 10.59 -23.98
C LYS A 114 -14.81 9.19 -24.49
N ARG A 115 -13.87 8.59 -25.22
CA ARG A 115 -13.98 7.20 -25.69
C ARG A 115 -13.36 6.23 -24.68
N ILE A 116 -14.11 5.19 -24.33
CA ILE A 116 -13.83 4.34 -23.17
C ILE A 116 -13.55 2.89 -23.58
N LEU A 117 -12.55 2.27 -22.94
CA LEU A 117 -12.33 0.82 -22.96
C LEU A 117 -12.61 0.21 -21.58
N LEU A 118 -13.51 -0.76 -21.52
CA LEU A 118 -13.72 -1.65 -20.39
C LEU A 118 -13.11 -3.02 -20.70
N LEU A 119 -12.02 -3.37 -20.02
CA LEU A 119 -11.26 -4.61 -20.23
C LEU A 119 -11.49 -5.60 -19.08
N LEU A 120 -12.11 -6.75 -19.39
CA LEU A 120 -12.52 -7.75 -18.42
C LEU A 120 -11.67 -9.04 -18.52
N PRO A 121 -11.50 -9.80 -17.42
CA PRO A 121 -10.68 -11.02 -17.44
C PRO A 121 -11.35 -12.21 -18.13
N THR A 122 -12.68 -12.28 -18.13
CA THR A 122 -13.44 -13.41 -18.68
C THR A 122 -14.60 -12.93 -19.54
N SER A 123 -15.00 -13.76 -20.51
CA SER A 123 -16.16 -13.47 -21.35
C SER A 123 -17.46 -13.36 -20.55
N LEU A 124 -17.58 -14.08 -19.43
CA LEU A 124 -18.75 -14.01 -18.55
C LEU A 124 -18.86 -12.62 -17.89
N LEU A 125 -17.75 -12.09 -17.36
CA LEU A 125 -17.73 -10.76 -16.76
C LEU A 125 -17.96 -9.67 -17.80
N ALA A 126 -17.38 -9.81 -19.00
CA ALA A 126 -17.65 -8.89 -20.12
C ALA A 126 -19.15 -8.85 -20.48
N HIS A 127 -19.81 -10.01 -20.50
CA HIS A 127 -21.25 -10.09 -20.77
C HIS A 127 -22.07 -9.40 -19.66
N GLN A 128 -21.77 -9.68 -18.39
CA GLN A 128 -22.45 -9.07 -17.24
C GLN A 128 -22.29 -7.56 -17.20
N VAL A 129 -21.09 -7.05 -17.51
CA VAL A 129 -20.81 -5.61 -17.56
C VAL A 129 -21.55 -4.94 -18.71
N TYR A 130 -21.62 -5.59 -19.88
CA TYR A 130 -22.43 -5.11 -21.00
C TYR A 130 -23.91 -4.98 -20.61
N GLN A 131 -24.50 -6.02 -20.04
CA GLN A 131 -25.90 -5.98 -19.59
C GLN A 131 -26.16 -4.86 -18.59
N LYS A 132 -25.34 -4.77 -17.53
CA LYS A 132 -25.47 -3.71 -16.51
C LYS A 132 -25.36 -2.30 -17.08
N LEU A 133 -24.51 -2.11 -18.08
CA LEU A 133 -24.33 -0.81 -18.72
C LEU A 133 -25.55 -0.45 -19.56
N ILE A 134 -26.10 -1.38 -20.34
CA ILE A 134 -27.35 -1.17 -21.08
C ILE A 134 -28.52 -0.88 -20.12
N ASP A 135 -28.62 -1.61 -19.01
CA ASP A 135 -29.64 -1.36 -17.98
C ASP A 135 -29.52 0.06 -17.39
N LEU A 136 -28.29 0.53 -17.16
CA LEU A 136 -28.03 1.89 -16.68
C LEU A 136 -28.45 2.94 -17.72
N LEU A 137 -28.11 2.74 -19.00
CA LEU A 137 -28.49 3.66 -20.07
C LEU A 137 -30.01 3.77 -20.20
N ASN A 138 -30.71 2.62 -20.19
CA ASN A 138 -32.16 2.56 -20.22
C ASN A 138 -32.78 3.27 -19.01
N LEU A 139 -32.25 3.03 -17.81
CA LEU A 139 -32.72 3.68 -16.58
C LEU A 139 -32.56 5.21 -16.64
N LEU A 140 -31.48 5.70 -17.26
CA LEU A 140 -31.20 7.12 -17.41
C LEU A 140 -31.90 7.74 -18.64
N GLY A 141 -32.57 6.94 -19.48
CA GLY A 141 -33.18 7.40 -20.73
C GLY A 141 -32.15 7.87 -21.78
N ILE A 142 -30.96 7.27 -21.79
CA ILE A 142 -29.84 7.65 -22.66
C ILE A 142 -29.80 6.70 -23.86
N ASN A 143 -29.99 7.22 -25.07
CA ASN A 143 -30.02 6.45 -26.32
C ASN A 143 -28.90 6.82 -27.31
N ASP A 144 -28.16 7.89 -27.03
CA ASP A 144 -27.13 8.49 -27.88
C ASP A 144 -25.72 7.94 -27.61
N VAL A 145 -25.56 7.07 -26.61
CA VAL A 145 -24.26 6.43 -26.28
C VAL A 145 -24.14 5.09 -26.98
N SER A 146 -23.13 4.97 -27.86
CA SER A 146 -22.83 3.76 -28.62
C SER A 146 -21.97 2.79 -27.82
N VAL A 147 -22.53 1.62 -27.47
CA VAL A 147 -21.86 0.58 -26.68
C VAL A 147 -21.66 -0.66 -27.51
N VAL A 148 -20.40 -1.11 -27.62
CA VAL A 148 -20.03 -2.29 -28.40
C VAL A 148 -19.28 -3.30 -27.53
N ALA A 149 -19.77 -4.53 -27.48
CA ALA A 149 -19.14 -5.62 -26.74
C ALA A 149 -18.56 -6.71 -27.65
N TYR A 150 -17.40 -7.28 -27.29
CA TYR A 150 -16.82 -8.43 -27.99
C TYR A 150 -16.24 -9.47 -27.01
N HIS A 151 -16.89 -10.64 -26.95
CA HIS A 151 -16.43 -11.76 -26.14
C HIS A 151 -16.88 -13.11 -26.71
N SER A 152 -16.30 -14.21 -26.24
CA SER A 152 -16.54 -15.54 -26.80
C SER A 152 -17.96 -16.09 -26.61
N LEU A 153 -18.73 -15.54 -25.66
CA LEU A 153 -20.14 -15.93 -25.44
C LEU A 153 -21.13 -15.34 -26.46
N LEU A 154 -20.71 -14.38 -27.31
CA LEU A 154 -21.58 -13.82 -28.35
C LEU A 154 -21.73 -14.77 -29.53
N LYS A 155 -22.89 -14.75 -30.19
CA LYS A 155 -23.11 -15.48 -31.46
C LYS A 155 -22.16 -14.95 -32.53
N GLU A 156 -21.88 -15.77 -33.56
CA GLU A 156 -20.94 -15.35 -34.61
C GLU A 156 -21.45 -14.14 -35.41
N SER A 157 -22.75 -14.08 -35.67
CA SER A 157 -23.40 -12.93 -36.31
C SER A 157 -23.21 -11.64 -35.49
N GLU A 158 -23.54 -11.68 -34.20
CA GLU A 158 -23.36 -10.57 -33.26
C GLU A 158 -21.89 -10.12 -33.19
N ARG A 159 -20.94 -11.07 -33.21
CA ARG A 159 -19.50 -10.74 -33.23
C ARG A 159 -19.09 -9.99 -34.49
N LYS A 160 -19.58 -10.39 -35.68
CA LYS A 160 -19.27 -9.71 -36.94
C LYS A 160 -19.86 -8.30 -36.97
N GLU A 161 -21.11 -8.16 -36.54
CA GLU A 161 -21.79 -6.87 -36.44
C GLU A 161 -21.12 -5.93 -35.44
N ASN A 162 -20.78 -6.42 -34.26
CA ASN A 162 -20.11 -5.59 -33.26
C ASN A 162 -18.72 -5.16 -33.72
N LEU A 163 -18.00 -5.99 -34.49
CA LEU A 163 -16.71 -5.60 -35.06
C LEU A 163 -16.83 -4.46 -36.07
N SER A 164 -17.86 -4.44 -36.92
CA SER A 164 -18.04 -3.36 -37.90
C SER A 164 -18.39 -2.02 -37.23
N LYS A 165 -19.01 -2.05 -36.04
CA LYS A 165 -19.37 -0.87 -35.24
C LYS A 165 -18.25 -0.36 -34.32
N MET A 166 -17.09 -1.03 -34.26
CA MET A 166 -16.02 -0.67 -33.31
C MET A 166 -15.54 0.78 -33.48
N ASN A 167 -15.37 1.24 -34.72
CA ASN A 167 -14.83 2.59 -35.01
C ASN A 167 -15.70 3.72 -34.45
N SER A 168 -17.02 3.54 -34.41
CA SER A 168 -17.99 4.53 -33.93
C SER A 168 -18.51 4.22 -32.52
N ALA A 169 -17.86 3.30 -31.79
CA ALA A 169 -18.23 2.96 -30.42
C ALA A 169 -17.66 3.99 -29.43
N ASP A 170 -18.52 4.55 -28.57
CA ASP A 170 -18.12 5.39 -27.45
C ASP A 170 -17.55 4.54 -26.31
N ILE A 171 -18.15 3.36 -26.08
CA ILE A 171 -17.73 2.41 -25.04
C ILE A 171 -17.46 1.04 -25.66
N ILE A 172 -16.22 0.56 -25.52
CA ILE A 172 -15.77 -0.75 -25.98
C ILE A 172 -15.65 -1.69 -24.78
N ILE A 173 -16.38 -2.80 -24.79
CA ILE A 173 -16.33 -3.84 -23.75
C ILE A 173 -15.70 -5.11 -24.33
N THR A 174 -14.58 -5.56 -23.78
CA THR A 174 -13.89 -6.73 -24.33
C THR A 174 -13.11 -7.51 -23.28
N THR A 175 -12.52 -8.63 -23.68
CA THR A 175 -11.61 -9.42 -22.83
C THR A 175 -10.15 -9.20 -23.21
N THR A 176 -9.24 -9.43 -22.27
CA THR A 176 -7.79 -9.38 -22.57
C THR A 176 -7.39 -10.30 -23.74
N MET A 177 -8.03 -11.47 -23.84
CA MET A 177 -7.75 -12.43 -24.92
C MET A 177 -8.27 -11.93 -26.28
N SER A 178 -9.47 -11.36 -26.31
CA SER A 178 -10.07 -10.78 -27.51
C SER A 178 -9.23 -9.63 -28.06
N LEU A 179 -8.83 -8.70 -27.17
CA LEU A 179 -7.99 -7.55 -27.51
C LEU A 179 -6.70 -7.97 -28.24
N MET A 180 -6.04 -9.02 -27.75
CA MET A 180 -4.79 -9.50 -28.34
C MET A 180 -4.95 -10.17 -29.71
N LYS A 181 -6.14 -10.69 -30.02
CA LYS A 181 -6.39 -11.48 -31.24
C LYS A 181 -7.04 -10.69 -32.36
N ARG A 182 -7.58 -9.50 -32.08
CA ARG A 182 -8.44 -8.74 -33.00
C ARG A 182 -7.87 -7.35 -33.26
N PRO A 183 -7.22 -7.13 -34.43
CA PRO A 183 -6.75 -5.82 -34.85
C PRO A 183 -7.84 -4.75 -34.82
N GLU A 184 -9.08 -5.12 -35.16
CA GLU A 184 -10.24 -4.23 -35.19
C GLU A 184 -10.56 -3.62 -33.81
N ILE A 185 -10.13 -4.28 -32.73
CA ILE A 185 -10.28 -3.79 -31.35
C ILE A 185 -9.02 -3.04 -30.92
N ASN A 186 -7.84 -3.62 -31.15
CA ASN A 186 -6.59 -3.07 -30.60
C ASN A 186 -6.00 -1.89 -31.39
N SER A 187 -6.56 -1.55 -32.56
CA SER A 187 -6.23 -0.34 -33.33
C SER A 187 -7.03 0.90 -32.92
N GLN A 188 -8.05 0.74 -32.07
CA GLN A 188 -8.96 1.82 -31.71
C GLN A 188 -8.28 2.85 -30.79
N LYS A 189 -8.53 4.14 -31.02
CA LYS A 189 -8.11 5.21 -30.10
C LYS A 189 -9.11 5.35 -28.96
N ILE A 190 -8.61 5.50 -27.74
CA ILE A 190 -9.42 5.69 -26.51
C ILE A 190 -8.80 6.78 -25.64
N ASP A 191 -9.62 7.41 -24.79
CA ASP A 191 -9.18 8.39 -23.81
C ASP A 191 -8.99 7.78 -22.42
N VAL A 192 -9.84 6.80 -22.06
CA VAL A 192 -9.86 6.19 -20.72
C VAL A 192 -9.92 4.68 -20.85
N ALA A 193 -9.01 3.99 -20.18
CA ALA A 193 -9.01 2.53 -20.05
C ALA A 193 -9.33 2.12 -18.62
N PHE A 194 -10.49 1.48 -18.44
CA PHE A 194 -10.88 0.79 -17.22
C PHE A 194 -10.53 -0.70 -17.34
N ILE A 195 -9.65 -1.18 -16.46
CA ILE A 195 -9.18 -2.56 -16.45
C ILE A 195 -9.71 -3.23 -15.19
N ASP A 196 -10.71 -4.10 -15.30
CA ASP A 196 -11.39 -4.68 -14.14
C ASP A 196 -10.51 -5.70 -13.38
N ASP A 197 -9.57 -6.33 -14.09
CA ASP A 197 -8.63 -7.29 -13.52
C ASP A 197 -7.20 -7.08 -14.04
N VAL A 198 -6.39 -6.48 -13.19
CA VAL A 198 -4.96 -6.22 -13.44
C VAL A 198 -4.20 -7.48 -13.80
N ASP A 199 -4.47 -8.64 -13.18
CA ASP A 199 -3.60 -9.80 -13.38
C ASP A 199 -3.75 -10.37 -14.78
N SER A 200 -4.99 -10.45 -15.29
CA SER A 200 -5.25 -10.85 -16.67
C SER A 200 -4.52 -9.91 -17.62
N PHE A 201 -4.58 -8.61 -17.35
CA PHE A 201 -3.93 -7.57 -18.15
C PHE A 201 -2.40 -7.63 -18.11
N LEU A 202 -1.79 -7.87 -16.94
CA LEU A 202 -0.33 -7.87 -16.77
C LEU A 202 0.34 -9.19 -17.15
N LYS A 203 -0.40 -10.30 -17.20
CA LYS A 203 0.14 -11.62 -17.55
C LYS A 203 0.81 -11.67 -18.93
N ARG A 204 0.42 -10.80 -19.85
CA ARG A 204 0.90 -10.82 -21.25
C ARG A 204 1.40 -9.43 -21.63
N SER A 205 2.70 -9.27 -21.87
CA SER A 205 3.28 -7.95 -22.20
C SER A 205 2.59 -7.24 -23.37
N LYS A 206 2.13 -8.00 -24.38
CA LYS A 206 1.44 -7.44 -25.56
C LYS A 206 0.13 -6.73 -25.23
N SER A 207 -0.64 -7.16 -24.21
CA SER A 207 -1.88 -6.45 -23.87
C SER A 207 -1.60 -5.05 -23.36
N ILE A 208 -0.50 -4.86 -22.61
CA ILE A 208 -0.05 -3.54 -22.17
C ILE A 208 0.32 -2.70 -23.39
N ASP A 209 1.08 -3.26 -24.33
CA ASP A 209 1.51 -2.54 -25.54
C ASP A 209 0.33 -2.08 -26.40
N TYR A 210 -0.72 -2.90 -26.52
CA TYR A 210 -1.95 -2.52 -27.23
C TYR A 210 -2.69 -1.41 -26.50
N VAL A 211 -2.97 -1.56 -25.20
CA VAL A 211 -3.69 -0.52 -24.44
C VAL A 211 -2.94 0.81 -24.44
N LEU A 212 -1.60 0.81 -24.29
CA LEU A 212 -0.79 2.02 -24.41
C LEU A 212 -0.94 2.67 -25.79
N SER A 213 -0.87 1.87 -26.87
CA SER A 213 -1.08 2.38 -28.22
C SER A 213 -2.47 2.99 -28.41
N MET A 214 -3.51 2.35 -27.86
CA MET A 214 -4.89 2.85 -27.92
C MET A 214 -5.03 4.17 -27.15
N LEU A 215 -4.28 4.36 -26.06
CA LEU A 215 -4.22 5.58 -25.25
C LEU A 215 -3.32 6.69 -25.85
N GLY A 216 -2.85 6.51 -27.09
CA GLY A 216 -2.03 7.49 -27.81
C GLY A 216 -0.54 7.45 -27.47
N VAL A 217 -0.07 6.41 -26.76
CA VAL A 217 1.33 6.22 -26.44
C VAL A 217 1.99 5.38 -27.54
N ASP A 218 2.62 6.06 -28.50
CA ASP A 218 3.28 5.43 -29.63
C ASP A 218 4.53 4.63 -29.24
N ARG A 219 5.19 4.01 -30.23
CA ARG A 219 6.38 3.21 -29.98
C ARG A 219 7.59 4.06 -29.60
N GLU A 220 7.80 5.20 -30.27
CA GLU A 220 8.96 6.07 -30.03
C GLU A 220 8.96 6.63 -28.61
N PHE A 221 7.79 7.09 -28.14
CA PHE A 221 7.63 7.61 -26.78
C PHE A 221 7.85 6.53 -25.72
N ARG A 222 7.42 5.28 -25.98
CA ARG A 222 7.71 4.13 -25.11
C ARG A 222 9.18 3.81 -25.04
N ASP A 223 9.88 3.85 -26.17
CA ASP A 223 11.31 3.55 -26.23
C ASP A 223 12.10 4.58 -25.41
N LYS A 224 11.77 5.87 -25.50
CA LYS A 224 12.35 6.93 -24.63
C LYS A 224 12.11 6.68 -23.14
N VAL A 225 10.89 6.26 -22.77
CA VAL A 225 10.56 5.90 -21.38
C VAL A 225 11.37 4.68 -20.93
N GLU A 226 11.55 3.69 -21.80
CA GLU A 226 12.37 2.50 -21.50
C GLU A 226 13.85 2.87 -21.30
N GLU A 227 14.41 3.76 -22.11
CA GLU A 227 15.76 4.30 -21.95
C GLU A 227 15.94 4.96 -20.59
N LEU A 228 15.01 5.83 -20.18
CA LEU A 228 15.03 6.48 -18.87
C LEU A 228 15.00 5.47 -17.71
N ILE A 229 14.19 4.42 -17.82
CA ILE A 229 14.13 3.35 -16.81
C ILE A 229 15.45 2.57 -16.74
N ASN A 230 16.09 2.30 -17.88
CA ASN A 230 17.38 1.61 -17.92
C ASN A 230 18.49 2.51 -17.34
N TYR A 231 18.44 3.80 -17.63
CA TYR A 231 19.32 4.80 -17.04
C TYR A 231 19.17 4.87 -15.51
N GLU A 232 17.95 4.94 -14.99
CA GLU A 232 17.69 4.90 -13.54
C GLU A 232 18.27 3.64 -12.87
N LYS A 233 18.19 2.49 -13.54
CA LYS A 233 18.76 1.25 -13.02
C LYS A 233 20.28 1.27 -13.00
N SER A 234 20.93 1.85 -14.00
CA SER A 234 22.41 1.92 -14.05
C SER A 234 22.95 2.82 -12.94
N MET A 235 22.22 3.88 -12.57
CA MET A 235 22.59 4.79 -11.48
C MET A 235 22.59 4.13 -10.10
N LYS A 236 21.86 3.03 -9.88
CA LYS A 236 21.86 2.33 -8.57
C LYS A 236 23.24 1.83 -8.14
N LYS A 237 24.18 1.64 -9.08
CA LYS A 237 25.57 1.28 -8.76
C LYS A 237 26.27 2.38 -7.95
N LEU A 238 25.86 3.64 -8.15
CA LEU A 238 26.41 4.81 -7.47
C LEU A 238 26.03 4.90 -5.99
N ILE A 239 24.98 4.19 -5.54
CA ILE A 239 24.50 4.26 -4.14
C ILE A 239 25.62 3.98 -3.12
N LYS A 240 26.54 3.06 -3.44
CA LYS A 240 27.66 2.70 -2.55
C LYS A 240 28.94 3.48 -2.86
N SER A 241 29.17 3.82 -4.12
CA SER A 241 30.43 4.43 -4.55
C SER A 241 30.43 5.96 -4.45
N ASP A 242 29.29 6.60 -4.76
CA ASP A 242 29.13 8.05 -4.82
C ASP A 242 27.66 8.42 -4.55
N PRO A 243 27.26 8.47 -3.27
CA PRO A 243 25.87 8.74 -2.87
C PRO A 243 25.38 10.14 -3.30
N GLU A 244 26.27 11.14 -3.34
CA GLU A 244 25.92 12.51 -3.72
C GLU A 244 25.57 12.60 -5.20
N LYS A 245 26.40 11.99 -6.07
CA LYS A 245 26.10 11.91 -7.50
C LYS A 245 24.87 11.06 -7.79
N TYR A 246 24.65 10.00 -7.03
CA TYR A 246 23.41 9.22 -7.11
C TYR A 246 22.18 10.12 -6.85
N GLU A 247 22.22 10.94 -5.81
CA GLU A 247 21.13 11.88 -5.54
C GLU A 247 20.94 12.88 -6.69
N GLU A 248 22.01 13.43 -7.27
CA GLU A 248 21.92 14.36 -8.39
C GLU A 248 21.28 13.74 -9.65
N GLU A 249 21.67 12.52 -10.01
CA GLU A 249 21.10 11.84 -11.18
C GLU A 249 19.65 11.41 -10.96
N MET A 250 19.34 10.89 -9.77
CA MET A 250 17.95 10.58 -9.40
C MET A 250 17.06 11.83 -9.45
N LYS A 251 17.61 12.99 -9.11
CA LYS A 251 16.92 14.28 -9.20
C LYS A 251 16.55 14.64 -10.64
N LYS A 252 17.44 14.41 -11.62
CA LYS A 252 17.18 14.64 -13.07
C LYS A 252 16.11 13.68 -13.58
N ILE A 253 16.23 12.39 -13.23
CA ILE A 253 15.27 11.35 -13.59
C ILE A 253 13.85 11.68 -13.09
N ILE A 254 13.71 12.14 -11.84
CA ILE A 254 12.39 12.50 -11.28
C ILE A 254 11.74 13.64 -12.08
N ALA A 255 12.51 14.66 -12.45
CA ALA A 255 12.02 15.79 -13.24
C ALA A 255 11.57 15.35 -14.64
N GLU A 256 12.36 14.51 -15.31
CA GLU A 256 12.02 13.97 -16.63
C GLU A 256 10.76 13.08 -16.58
N LYS A 257 10.65 12.22 -15.56
CA LYS A 257 9.42 11.44 -15.33
C LYS A 257 8.20 12.34 -15.12
N SER A 258 8.35 13.50 -14.46
CA SER A 258 7.26 14.45 -14.30
C SER A 258 6.85 15.07 -15.64
N GLU A 259 7.79 15.35 -16.53
CA GLU A 259 7.50 15.93 -17.84
C GLU A 259 6.84 14.91 -18.77
N ILE A 260 7.30 13.66 -18.76
CA ILE A 260 6.66 12.53 -19.44
C ILE A 260 5.18 12.44 -19.06
N ARG A 261 4.87 12.51 -17.75
CA ARG A 261 3.48 12.42 -17.26
C ARG A 261 2.59 13.56 -17.76
N LYS A 262 3.11 14.79 -17.88
CA LYS A 262 2.33 15.93 -18.39
C LYS A 262 1.94 15.78 -19.86
N ARG A 263 2.71 15.01 -20.64
CA ARG A 263 2.42 14.73 -22.05
C ARG A 263 1.31 13.69 -22.25
N VAL A 264 1.03 12.88 -21.23
CA VAL A 264 -0.02 11.86 -21.29
C VAL A 264 -1.34 12.48 -20.85
N SER A 265 -2.25 12.69 -21.80
CA SER A 265 -3.59 13.25 -21.55
C SER A 265 -4.66 12.21 -21.25
N SER A 266 -4.34 10.93 -21.45
CA SER A 266 -5.24 9.79 -21.29
C SER A 266 -5.17 9.19 -19.89
N GLN A 267 -6.20 8.43 -19.51
CA GLN A 267 -6.31 7.83 -18.17
C GLN A 267 -6.33 6.31 -18.25
N ILE A 268 -5.69 5.67 -17.27
CA ILE A 268 -5.80 4.23 -17.03
C ILE A 268 -6.17 4.00 -15.55
N ILE A 269 -7.26 3.28 -15.34
CA ILE A 269 -7.77 2.95 -14.02
C ILE A 269 -7.86 1.44 -13.94
N VAL A 270 -7.17 0.87 -12.94
CA VAL A 270 -7.00 -0.58 -12.87
C VAL A 270 -7.55 -1.14 -11.57
N SER A 271 -8.30 -2.23 -11.66
CA SER A 271 -8.91 -2.92 -10.53
C SER A 271 -8.19 -4.23 -10.23
N GLY A 272 -8.05 -4.49 -8.93
CA GLY A 272 -7.30 -5.65 -8.45
C GLY A 272 -5.80 -5.44 -8.55
N ALA A 273 -5.07 -6.21 -7.76
CA ALA A 273 -3.62 -6.19 -7.76
C ALA A 273 -3.17 -7.53 -7.18
N THR A 274 -2.18 -8.23 -7.72
CA THR A 274 -1.73 -9.52 -7.16
C THR A 274 -0.42 -9.44 -6.39
N GLN A 275 -0.28 -10.42 -5.51
CA GLN A 275 0.89 -10.70 -4.69
C GLN A 275 2.17 -11.06 -5.47
N THR A 276 2.05 -11.39 -6.75
CA THR A 276 3.07 -12.15 -7.48
C THR A 276 3.57 -11.52 -8.77
N THR A 277 3.03 -10.35 -9.18
CA THR A 277 3.45 -9.77 -10.46
C THR A 277 4.87 -9.20 -10.37
N ILE A 278 5.78 -9.86 -11.07
CA ILE A 278 7.15 -9.39 -11.31
C ILE A 278 7.04 -7.98 -11.91
N LYS A 279 7.87 -7.03 -11.45
CA LYS A 279 8.01 -5.74 -12.12
C LYS A 279 8.71 -5.96 -13.47
N THR A 280 7.92 -6.36 -14.47
CA THR A 280 8.38 -6.45 -15.86
C THR A 280 8.70 -5.04 -16.35
N LYS A 281 9.52 -4.95 -17.42
CA LYS A 281 9.82 -3.66 -18.05
C LYS A 281 8.55 -2.89 -18.43
N ARG A 282 7.50 -3.58 -18.90
CA ARG A 282 6.23 -2.96 -19.33
C ARG A 282 5.44 -2.38 -18.16
N ILE A 283 5.47 -3.03 -17.00
CA ILE A 283 4.88 -2.47 -15.77
C ILE A 283 5.62 -1.20 -15.37
N LEU A 284 6.96 -1.18 -15.42
CA LEU A 284 7.73 0.02 -15.10
C LEU A 284 7.43 1.18 -16.06
N ILE A 285 7.22 0.89 -17.34
CA ILE A 285 6.78 1.89 -18.34
C ILE A 285 5.42 2.46 -17.94
N LEU A 286 4.44 1.61 -17.63
CA LEU A 286 3.12 2.04 -17.17
C LEU A 286 3.19 2.88 -15.88
N GLU A 287 3.96 2.42 -14.88
CA GLU A 287 4.17 3.16 -13.62
C GLU A 287 4.82 4.54 -13.88
N THR A 288 5.73 4.63 -14.85
CA THR A 288 6.43 5.87 -15.20
C THR A 288 5.51 6.86 -15.93
N LEU A 289 4.73 6.37 -16.90
CA LEU A 289 3.78 7.16 -17.70
C LEU A 289 2.60 7.69 -16.89
N PHE A 290 2.10 6.92 -15.93
CA PHE A 290 0.84 7.23 -15.24
C PHE A 290 1.00 7.54 -13.74
N GLY A 291 2.19 7.40 -13.17
CA GLY A 291 2.50 7.88 -11.81
C GLY A 291 1.92 7.06 -10.65
N PHE A 292 1.41 5.85 -10.91
CA PHE A 292 0.93 4.94 -9.87
C PHE A 292 1.62 3.59 -9.97
N THR A 293 1.87 2.97 -8.82
CA THR A 293 2.30 1.56 -8.76
C THR A 293 1.09 0.65 -8.58
N ILE A 294 1.20 -0.52 -9.17
CA ILE A 294 0.19 -1.57 -8.99
C ILE A 294 0.52 -2.27 -7.67
N GLY A 295 -0.32 -2.06 -6.66
CA GLY A 295 -0.14 -2.58 -5.30
C GLY A 295 -0.28 -4.10 -5.19
N ARG A 296 -0.33 -4.63 -3.97
CA ARG A 296 -0.67 -6.05 -3.71
C ARG A 296 -2.18 -6.19 -3.47
N ARG A 297 -2.73 -7.40 -3.66
CA ARG A 297 -4.13 -7.68 -3.29
C ARG A 297 -4.27 -7.43 -1.79
N ILE A 298 -5.18 -6.55 -1.43
CA ILE A 298 -5.54 -6.33 -0.04
C ILE A 298 -6.86 -7.07 0.19
N GLU A 299 -6.77 -8.22 0.87
CA GLU A 299 -7.94 -8.93 1.37
C GLU A 299 -8.23 -8.35 2.76
N VAL A 300 -9.08 -7.33 2.83
CA VAL A 300 -9.64 -6.83 4.09
C VAL A 300 -11.11 -7.21 4.14
N GLY A 301 -11.55 -7.71 5.30
CA GLY A 301 -12.96 -7.96 5.58
C GLY A 301 -13.52 -9.27 5.03
N ARG A 302 -12.92 -10.40 5.41
CA ARG A 302 -13.54 -11.73 5.26
C ARG A 302 -14.30 -12.07 6.54
N ARG A 303 -15.64 -12.01 6.51
CA ARG A 303 -16.50 -12.44 7.63
C ARG A 303 -16.97 -13.86 7.34
N VAL A 304 -16.04 -14.81 7.43
CA VAL A 304 -16.32 -16.23 7.18
C VAL A 304 -16.05 -17.01 8.45
N ILE A 305 -16.98 -17.88 8.83
CA ILE A 305 -16.73 -18.89 9.86
C ILE A 305 -15.95 -20.02 9.20
N ASP A 306 -14.67 -20.12 9.56
CA ASP A 306 -13.80 -21.23 9.18
C ASP A 306 -14.11 -22.45 10.04
N SER A 307 -14.58 -23.52 9.41
CA SER A 307 -14.92 -24.76 10.09
C SER A 307 -14.33 -25.96 9.40
N TYR A 308 -14.14 -27.04 10.17
CA TYR A 308 -13.61 -28.28 9.66
C TYR A 308 -14.39 -29.48 10.18
N ILE A 309 -14.34 -30.56 9.40
CA ILE A 309 -14.84 -31.88 9.78
C ILE A 309 -13.64 -32.82 9.73
N ASP A 310 -13.35 -33.42 10.87
CA ASP A 310 -12.38 -34.49 10.92
C ASP A 310 -12.96 -35.69 10.16
N GLN A 311 -12.19 -36.27 9.24
CA GLN A 311 -12.58 -37.48 8.54
C GLN A 311 -12.38 -38.70 9.47
N ILE A 312 -13.15 -38.74 10.56
CA ILE A 312 -13.07 -39.76 11.63
C ILE A 312 -14.00 -40.95 11.33
N SER A 313 -14.97 -40.81 10.44
CA SER A 313 -15.94 -41.87 10.10
C SER A 313 -15.57 -42.63 8.81
N ASP A 314 -15.93 -43.92 8.73
CA ASP A 314 -15.88 -44.78 7.51
C ASP A 314 -16.73 -44.28 6.33
N LYS A 315 -17.28 -43.06 6.42
CA LYS A 315 -18.11 -42.44 5.38
C LYS A 315 -17.24 -42.02 4.19
N SER A 316 -17.76 -42.27 3.00
CA SER A 316 -17.13 -41.79 1.76
C SER A 316 -17.27 -40.26 1.64
N MET A 317 -16.45 -39.65 0.77
CA MET A 317 -16.53 -38.20 0.52
C MET A 317 -17.89 -37.80 -0.07
N GLU A 318 -18.50 -38.71 -0.82
CA GLU A 318 -19.82 -38.60 -1.43
C GLU A 318 -20.90 -38.55 -0.34
N ASP A 319 -20.80 -39.39 0.69
CA ASP A 319 -21.75 -39.41 1.81
C ASP A 319 -21.64 -38.16 2.67
N ILE A 320 -20.42 -37.68 2.92
CA ILE A 320 -20.19 -36.43 3.65
C ILE A 320 -20.74 -35.24 2.85
N ALA A 321 -20.52 -35.23 1.53
CA ALA A 321 -21.06 -34.18 0.65
C ALA A 321 -22.59 -34.16 0.69
N GLU A 322 -23.23 -35.33 0.61
CA GLU A 322 -24.69 -35.45 0.70
C GLU A 322 -25.23 -34.93 2.05
N GLU A 323 -24.63 -35.35 3.16
CA GLU A 323 -25.05 -34.94 4.50
C GLU A 323 -24.94 -33.42 4.67
N LEU A 324 -23.84 -32.83 4.19
CA LEU A 324 -23.63 -31.38 4.26
C LEU A 324 -24.61 -30.62 3.37
N ILE A 325 -24.90 -31.09 2.16
CA ILE A 325 -25.88 -30.43 1.28
C ILE A 325 -27.27 -30.48 1.91
N LYS A 326 -27.66 -31.62 2.51
CA LYS A 326 -28.94 -31.76 3.21
C LYS A 326 -29.04 -30.84 4.44
N LYS A 327 -27.98 -30.71 5.23
CA LYS A 327 -27.95 -29.85 6.43
C LYS A 327 -27.88 -28.35 6.09
N LEU A 328 -27.09 -27.97 5.08
CA LEU A 328 -26.83 -26.57 4.74
C LEU A 328 -27.87 -25.98 3.77
N GLY A 329 -28.57 -26.83 3.00
CA GLY A 329 -29.60 -26.42 2.05
C GLY A 329 -29.05 -25.81 0.75
N SER A 330 -29.83 -24.94 0.10
CA SER A 330 -29.45 -24.35 -1.20
C SER A 330 -28.38 -23.26 -1.11
N GLY A 331 -27.77 -22.87 -2.24
CA GLY A 331 -26.81 -21.75 -2.31
C GLY A 331 -25.38 -22.14 -1.98
N GLY A 332 -25.02 -23.42 -2.16
CA GLY A 332 -23.69 -23.94 -1.87
C GLY A 332 -22.73 -23.93 -3.05
N ILE A 333 -21.43 -23.85 -2.75
CA ILE A 333 -20.37 -24.21 -3.71
C ILE A 333 -19.54 -25.35 -3.11
N LEU A 334 -19.44 -26.44 -3.86
CA LEU A 334 -18.68 -27.63 -3.50
C LEU A 334 -17.37 -27.66 -4.29
N TYR A 335 -16.27 -27.54 -3.56
CA TYR A 335 -14.94 -27.53 -4.12
C TYR A 335 -14.28 -28.89 -4.01
N VAL A 336 -13.77 -29.37 -5.15
CA VAL A 336 -12.98 -30.58 -5.29
C VAL A 336 -11.49 -30.20 -5.40
N PRO A 337 -10.60 -30.80 -4.59
CA PRO A 337 -9.15 -30.62 -4.69
C PRO A 337 -8.61 -30.90 -6.10
N LEU A 338 -7.59 -30.13 -6.50
CA LEU A 338 -7.04 -30.20 -7.86
C LEU A 338 -6.50 -31.58 -8.23
N ASP A 339 -5.97 -32.33 -7.27
CA ASP A 339 -5.38 -33.66 -7.46
C ASP A 339 -6.41 -34.75 -7.78
N LYS A 340 -7.70 -34.53 -7.50
CA LYS A 340 -8.80 -35.43 -7.94
C LYS A 340 -9.26 -35.19 -9.38
N GLY A 341 -8.96 -34.02 -9.95
CA GLY A 341 -9.25 -33.70 -11.35
C GLY A 341 -10.73 -33.46 -11.71
N SER A 342 -10.99 -33.04 -12.95
CA SER A 342 -12.34 -32.69 -13.43
C SER A 342 -13.26 -33.89 -13.67
N GLU A 343 -12.69 -35.08 -13.78
CA GLU A 343 -13.45 -36.33 -13.90
C GLU A 343 -14.21 -36.62 -12.60
N TYR A 344 -13.55 -36.43 -11.45
CA TYR A 344 -14.19 -36.59 -10.15
C TYR A 344 -15.34 -35.61 -9.94
N VAL A 345 -15.29 -34.39 -10.49
CA VAL A 345 -16.43 -33.46 -10.49
C VAL A 345 -17.64 -34.05 -11.21
N SER A 346 -17.41 -34.72 -12.35
CA SER A 346 -18.49 -35.32 -13.15
C SER A 346 -19.07 -36.55 -12.46
N TYR A 347 -18.20 -37.36 -11.85
CA TYR A 347 -18.58 -38.50 -11.03
C TYR A 347 -19.43 -38.08 -9.84
N LEU A 348 -18.98 -37.06 -9.10
CA LEU A 348 -19.68 -36.54 -7.93
C LEU A 348 -21.03 -35.91 -8.30
N GLU A 349 -21.10 -35.15 -9.41
CA GLU A 349 -22.37 -34.64 -9.95
C GLU A 349 -23.36 -35.76 -10.23
N LYS A 350 -22.92 -36.84 -10.90
CA LYS A 350 -23.77 -37.99 -11.23
C LYS A 350 -24.33 -38.64 -9.96
N ILE A 351 -23.46 -38.98 -9.01
CA ILE A 351 -23.87 -39.67 -7.77
C ILE A 351 -24.81 -38.82 -6.92
N LEU A 352 -24.50 -37.54 -6.72
CA LEU A 352 -25.35 -36.69 -5.89
C LEU A 352 -26.73 -36.46 -6.55
N ARG A 353 -26.80 -36.39 -7.89
CA ARG A 353 -28.08 -36.35 -8.61
C ARG A 353 -28.86 -37.65 -8.51
N GLU A 354 -28.21 -38.80 -8.62
CA GLU A 354 -28.84 -40.13 -8.41
C GLU A 354 -29.42 -40.26 -6.99
N ARG A 355 -28.80 -39.60 -6.01
CA ARG A 355 -29.29 -39.50 -4.63
C ARG A 355 -30.34 -38.40 -4.41
N GLY A 356 -30.87 -37.82 -5.49
CA GLY A 356 -31.96 -36.85 -5.47
C GLY A 356 -31.57 -35.41 -5.14
N LEU A 357 -30.28 -35.07 -5.16
CA LEU A 357 -29.81 -33.70 -4.92
C LEU A 357 -29.71 -32.89 -6.21
N ASN A 358 -30.09 -31.62 -6.14
CA ASN A 358 -30.08 -30.71 -7.28
C ASN A 358 -28.73 -29.98 -7.43
N VAL A 359 -27.78 -30.66 -8.05
CA VAL A 359 -26.39 -30.19 -8.19
C VAL A 359 -25.94 -30.13 -9.64
N GLU A 360 -25.06 -29.17 -9.98
CA GLU A 360 -24.47 -29.07 -11.32
C GLU A 360 -22.94 -28.89 -11.33
N GLY A 361 -22.27 -29.59 -12.23
CA GLY A 361 -20.82 -29.52 -12.40
C GLY A 361 -20.37 -28.34 -13.26
N PHE A 362 -19.64 -27.40 -12.67
CA PHE A 362 -19.12 -26.19 -13.33
C PHE A 362 -17.66 -26.37 -13.80
N ARG A 363 -17.47 -27.09 -14.91
CA ARG A 363 -16.15 -27.41 -15.48
C ARG A 363 -15.57 -26.31 -16.36
N ARG A 364 -16.42 -25.58 -17.07
CA ARG A 364 -16.08 -24.44 -17.94
C ARG A 364 -17.13 -23.34 -17.72
N ALA A 365 -16.82 -22.12 -18.14
CA ALA A 365 -17.79 -21.03 -18.08
C ALA A 365 -18.98 -21.33 -19.02
N ASP A 366 -20.11 -21.72 -18.44
CA ASP A 366 -21.37 -21.98 -19.14
C ASP A 366 -22.45 -21.01 -18.63
N LYS A 367 -23.08 -20.29 -19.56
CA LYS A 367 -24.09 -19.28 -19.26
C LYS A 367 -25.35 -19.89 -18.67
N LYS A 368 -25.81 -21.04 -19.19
CA LYS A 368 -27.09 -21.65 -18.78
C LYS A 368 -27.01 -22.22 -17.37
N ILE A 369 -25.93 -22.94 -17.05
CA ILE A 369 -25.68 -23.49 -15.70
C ILE A 369 -25.67 -22.37 -14.67
N PHE A 370 -24.99 -21.26 -15.00
CA PHE A 370 -24.90 -20.11 -14.12
C PHE A 370 -26.26 -19.43 -13.88
N GLU A 371 -27.05 -19.22 -14.94
CA GLU A 371 -28.39 -18.63 -14.83
C GLU A 371 -29.32 -19.48 -13.95
N ARG A 372 -29.31 -20.81 -14.12
CA ARG A 372 -30.08 -21.74 -13.28
C ARG A 372 -29.71 -21.64 -11.80
N PHE A 373 -28.42 -21.57 -11.48
CA PHE A 373 -27.98 -21.40 -10.10
C PHE A 373 -28.42 -20.06 -9.49
N VAL A 374 -28.39 -18.98 -10.27
CA VAL A 374 -28.86 -17.65 -9.85
C VAL A 374 -30.36 -17.65 -9.58
N LEU A 375 -31.15 -18.27 -10.47
CA LEU A 375 -32.61 -18.39 -10.36
C LEU A 375 -33.05 -19.33 -9.22
N GLY A 376 -32.15 -20.17 -8.74
CA GLY A 376 -32.42 -21.16 -7.69
C GLY A 376 -32.89 -22.50 -8.23
N GLU A 377 -32.86 -22.70 -9.56
CA GLU A 377 -33.12 -23.99 -10.20
C GLU A 377 -31.99 -25.00 -9.96
N THR A 378 -30.82 -24.56 -9.49
CA THR A 378 -29.73 -25.41 -9.01
C THR A 378 -29.38 -25.01 -7.58
N ASP A 379 -29.25 -25.99 -6.69
CA ASP A 379 -28.96 -25.74 -5.27
C ASP A 379 -27.46 -25.60 -5.00
N VAL A 380 -26.63 -26.43 -5.64
CA VAL A 380 -25.19 -26.47 -5.39
C VAL A 380 -24.39 -26.58 -6.69
N LEU A 381 -23.35 -25.76 -6.81
CA LEU A 381 -22.36 -25.87 -7.90
C LEU A 381 -21.15 -26.67 -7.46
N ILE A 382 -20.70 -27.60 -8.29
CA ILE A 382 -19.51 -28.42 -8.03
C ILE A 382 -18.37 -28.01 -8.96
N GLY A 383 -17.17 -27.81 -8.45
CA GLY A 383 -16.00 -27.71 -9.33
C GLY A 383 -14.66 -27.65 -8.63
N LEU A 384 -13.61 -27.45 -9.41
CA LEU A 384 -12.24 -27.52 -8.91
C LEU A 384 -11.86 -26.27 -8.12
N VAL A 385 -11.20 -26.47 -6.97
CA VAL A 385 -10.52 -25.39 -6.23
C VAL A 385 -9.13 -25.14 -6.81
N THR A 386 -9.00 -24.01 -7.47
CA THR A 386 -7.71 -23.46 -7.91
C THR A 386 -7.89 -21.97 -8.15
N THR A 387 -6.85 -21.16 -7.98
CA THR A 387 -6.88 -19.70 -8.27
C THR A 387 -7.24 -19.35 -9.73
N LYS A 388 -7.24 -20.33 -10.64
CA LYS A 388 -7.64 -20.17 -12.04
C LYS A 388 -9.09 -20.57 -12.34
N SER A 389 -9.78 -21.20 -11.39
CA SER A 389 -11.12 -21.74 -11.61
C SER A 389 -12.12 -20.60 -11.82
N PRO A 390 -13.03 -20.70 -12.79
CA PRO A 390 -14.13 -19.75 -12.95
C PRO A 390 -14.98 -19.61 -11.67
N LEU A 391 -15.14 -20.67 -10.88
CA LEU A 391 -15.90 -20.63 -9.63
C LEU A 391 -15.19 -19.84 -8.53
N THR A 392 -13.86 -19.93 -8.45
CA THR A 392 -13.06 -19.23 -7.43
C THR A 392 -12.76 -17.78 -7.81
N ARG A 393 -12.85 -17.41 -9.10
CA ARG A 393 -12.56 -16.06 -9.61
C ARG A 393 -13.78 -15.30 -10.13
N GLY A 394 -14.65 -15.96 -10.90
CA GLY A 394 -15.65 -15.36 -11.80
C GLY A 394 -17.10 -15.39 -11.32
N ILE A 395 -17.38 -15.84 -10.11
CA ILE A 395 -18.71 -15.70 -9.48
C ILE A 395 -18.68 -14.58 -8.45
N ASP A 396 -19.60 -13.63 -8.59
CA ASP A 396 -19.88 -12.55 -7.64
C ASP A 396 -21.39 -12.48 -7.40
N LEU A 397 -21.88 -13.36 -6.52
CA LEU A 397 -23.30 -13.54 -6.19
C LEU A 397 -23.52 -13.50 -4.67
N PRO A 398 -23.30 -12.35 -4.01
CA PRO A 398 -23.45 -12.21 -2.57
C PRO A 398 -24.86 -12.56 -2.08
N GLU A 399 -25.89 -12.47 -2.93
CA GLU A 399 -27.28 -12.82 -2.61
C GLU A 399 -27.61 -14.31 -2.65
N ARG A 400 -26.78 -15.14 -3.29
CA ARG A 400 -27.06 -16.57 -3.53
C ARG A 400 -26.10 -17.48 -2.81
N VAL A 401 -24.80 -17.16 -2.81
CA VAL A 401 -23.78 -18.04 -2.22
C VAL A 401 -23.78 -17.90 -0.70
N ARG A 402 -24.26 -18.93 0.00
CA ARG A 402 -24.39 -18.98 1.48
C ARG A 402 -23.17 -19.62 2.13
N TYR A 403 -22.71 -20.72 1.57
CA TYR A 403 -21.64 -21.52 2.14
C TYR A 403 -20.75 -22.13 1.06
N VAL A 404 -19.55 -22.52 1.48
CA VAL A 404 -18.57 -23.22 0.65
C VAL A 404 -18.12 -24.48 1.39
N VAL A 405 -18.08 -25.61 0.70
CA VAL A 405 -17.54 -26.87 1.23
C VAL A 405 -16.34 -27.29 0.40
N PHE A 406 -15.21 -27.56 1.05
CA PHE A 406 -14.03 -28.15 0.44
C PHE A 406 -14.01 -29.65 0.78
N LEU A 407 -14.26 -30.50 -0.22
CA LEU A 407 -14.21 -31.96 -0.08
C LEU A 407 -12.77 -32.46 -0.14
N GLY A 408 -12.01 -32.12 0.90
CA GLY A 408 -10.57 -32.29 0.98
C GLY A 408 -9.86 -30.94 1.01
N ILE A 409 -8.68 -30.93 1.62
CA ILE A 409 -7.89 -29.71 1.80
C ILE A 409 -7.39 -29.22 0.44
N PRO A 410 -7.55 -27.93 0.08
CA PRO A 410 -6.92 -27.36 -1.10
C PRO A 410 -5.41 -27.53 -1.02
N LYS A 411 -4.84 -28.35 -1.90
CA LYS A 411 -3.44 -28.75 -1.84
C LYS A 411 -2.86 -29.07 -3.21
N PHE A 412 -1.54 -29.02 -3.30
CA PHE A 412 -0.76 -29.51 -4.42
C PHE A 412 0.10 -30.69 -3.98
N LYS A 413 0.20 -31.70 -4.84
CA LYS A 413 1.20 -32.76 -4.72
C LYS A 413 2.39 -32.38 -5.58
N ILE A 414 3.55 -32.21 -4.96
CA ILE A 414 4.80 -31.93 -5.67
C ILE A 414 5.70 -33.14 -5.58
N THR A 415 5.95 -33.74 -6.74
CA THR A 415 7.00 -34.74 -6.88
C THR A 415 8.32 -34.02 -7.13
N ILE A 416 9.27 -34.26 -6.24
CA ILE A 416 10.64 -33.75 -6.29
C ILE A 416 11.57 -34.92 -6.57
N ASP A 417 12.24 -34.82 -7.71
CA ASP A 417 13.41 -35.63 -8.02
C ASP A 417 14.63 -34.80 -7.61
N ILE A 418 15.38 -35.30 -6.62
CA ILE A 418 16.57 -34.58 -6.12
C ILE A 418 17.64 -34.49 -7.21
N GLY A 419 17.72 -35.47 -8.13
CA GLY A 419 18.67 -35.44 -9.23
C GLY A 419 18.34 -34.43 -10.32
N GLU A 420 17.14 -33.82 -10.28
CA GLU A 420 16.68 -32.88 -11.30
C GLU A 420 16.57 -31.46 -10.73
N PHE A 421 17.53 -30.60 -11.08
CA PHE A 421 17.51 -29.19 -10.66
C PHE A 421 16.22 -28.50 -11.12
N HIS A 422 15.45 -28.00 -10.14
CA HIS A 422 14.32 -27.12 -10.40
C HIS A 422 14.21 -26.07 -9.27
N PRO A 423 14.62 -24.81 -9.51
CA PRO A 423 14.76 -23.80 -8.46
C PRO A 423 13.49 -23.60 -7.63
N THR A 424 12.32 -23.50 -8.28
CA THR A 424 11.03 -23.33 -7.58
C THR A 424 10.67 -24.51 -6.69
N LYS A 425 10.85 -25.76 -7.16
CA LYS A 425 10.52 -26.96 -6.37
C LYS A 425 11.45 -27.09 -5.16
N TRP A 426 12.74 -26.83 -5.35
CA TRP A 426 13.72 -26.88 -4.26
C TRP A 426 13.51 -25.75 -3.25
N LEU A 427 13.15 -24.54 -3.70
CA LEU A 427 12.78 -23.44 -2.82
C LEU A 427 11.55 -23.78 -1.97
N MET A 428 10.52 -24.38 -2.58
CA MET A 428 9.33 -24.84 -1.86
C MET A 428 9.66 -25.91 -0.82
N LEU A 429 10.52 -26.87 -1.19
CA LEU A 429 11.01 -27.90 -0.29
C LEU A 429 11.71 -27.29 0.93
N LEU A 430 12.76 -26.48 0.71
CA LEU A 430 13.57 -25.90 1.77
C LEU A 430 12.72 -25.05 2.74
N ASN A 431 11.77 -24.27 2.22
CA ASN A 431 10.84 -23.51 3.05
C ASN A 431 9.90 -24.41 3.88
N SER A 432 9.51 -25.58 3.35
CA SER A 432 8.60 -26.51 4.04
C SER A 432 9.29 -27.28 5.16
N ILE A 433 10.58 -27.58 5.02
CA ILE A 433 11.38 -28.36 5.98
C ILE A 433 12.21 -27.49 6.93
N ARG A 434 12.12 -26.16 6.81
CA ARG A 434 12.97 -25.21 7.55
C ARG A 434 12.91 -25.38 9.07
N ASP A 435 11.73 -25.70 9.61
CA ASP A 435 11.50 -25.82 11.05
C ASP A 435 12.04 -27.11 11.66
N VAL A 436 12.28 -28.14 10.83
CA VAL A 436 12.78 -29.44 11.28
C VAL A 436 14.27 -29.63 11.04
N ILE A 437 14.90 -28.72 10.30
CA ILE A 437 16.36 -28.76 10.09
C ILE A 437 17.08 -28.14 11.30
N PRO A 438 18.14 -28.80 11.82
CA PRO A 438 18.97 -28.27 12.91
C PRO A 438 19.49 -26.83 12.68
N ARG A 439 19.68 -26.07 13.77
CA ARG A 439 20.10 -24.66 13.74
C ARG A 439 21.42 -24.43 12.99
N GLU A 440 22.34 -25.38 13.05
CA GLU A 440 23.64 -25.33 12.35
C GLU A 440 23.53 -25.20 10.82
N TYR A 441 22.38 -25.55 10.22
CA TYR A 441 22.15 -25.45 8.79
C TYR A 441 21.31 -24.23 8.38
N GLN A 442 20.83 -23.42 9.33
CA GLN A 442 19.91 -22.31 9.01
C GLN A 442 20.57 -21.24 8.14
N ASP A 443 21.84 -20.91 8.38
CA ASP A 443 22.59 -19.95 7.56
C ASP A 443 22.76 -20.44 6.10
N GLU A 444 23.01 -21.74 5.94
CA GLU A 444 23.14 -22.39 4.63
C GLU A 444 21.80 -22.41 3.89
N ILE A 445 20.70 -22.72 4.60
CA ILE A 445 19.33 -22.62 4.06
C ILE A 445 19.04 -21.20 3.63
N ASP A 446 19.30 -20.19 4.46
CA ASP A 446 19.00 -18.80 4.15
C ASP A 446 19.77 -18.30 2.93
N TYR A 447 21.04 -18.68 2.82
CA TYR A 447 21.83 -18.42 1.63
C TYR A 447 21.22 -19.07 0.38
N ILE A 448 20.91 -20.37 0.43
CA ILE A 448 20.36 -21.13 -0.70
C ILE A 448 18.98 -20.60 -1.09
N VAL A 449 18.09 -20.36 -0.13
CA VAL A 449 16.74 -19.82 -0.33
C VAL A 449 16.82 -18.45 -1.00
N SER A 450 17.72 -17.58 -0.55
CA SER A 450 17.97 -16.27 -1.15
C SER A 450 18.50 -16.41 -2.59
N ALA A 451 19.46 -17.31 -2.83
CA ALA A 451 20.03 -17.56 -4.14
C ALA A 451 18.99 -18.15 -5.12
N LEU A 452 18.29 -19.22 -4.75
CA LEU A 452 17.24 -19.85 -5.56
C LEU A 452 16.08 -18.89 -5.86
N SER A 453 15.76 -17.98 -4.94
CA SER A 453 14.75 -16.94 -5.17
C SER A 453 15.09 -16.03 -6.35
N ASN A 454 16.38 -15.86 -6.67
CA ASN A 454 16.83 -15.13 -7.86
C ASN A 454 16.78 -15.98 -9.13
N LEU A 455 16.73 -17.32 -9.02
CA LEU A 455 16.77 -18.27 -10.14
C LEU A 455 15.39 -18.78 -10.57
N LYS A 456 14.31 -18.45 -9.84
CA LYS A 456 12.94 -18.96 -10.08
C LYS A 456 12.34 -18.66 -11.47
N PHE A 457 12.96 -17.77 -12.25
CA PHE A 457 12.46 -17.33 -13.56
C PHE A 457 13.35 -17.73 -14.74
N LEU A 458 14.28 -18.66 -14.53
CA LEU A 458 15.06 -19.25 -15.63
C LEU A 458 14.13 -19.82 -16.70
N LYS A 459 14.48 -19.62 -17.98
CA LYS A 459 13.74 -20.22 -19.09
C LYS A 459 13.98 -21.73 -19.13
N LYS A 460 13.10 -22.47 -19.80
CA LYS A 460 13.24 -23.92 -19.96
C LYS A 460 14.59 -24.31 -20.58
N GLU A 461 15.01 -23.59 -21.61
CA GLU A 461 16.31 -23.77 -22.29
C GLU A 461 17.50 -23.56 -21.34
N ASP A 462 17.45 -22.52 -20.50
CA ASP A 462 18.52 -22.24 -19.53
C ASP A 462 18.58 -23.31 -18.44
N LEU A 463 17.41 -23.79 -17.97
CA LEU A 463 17.32 -24.89 -17.01
C LEU A 463 17.91 -26.18 -17.58
N GLU A 464 17.64 -26.50 -18.83
CA GLU A 464 18.21 -27.68 -19.51
C GLU A 464 19.74 -27.57 -19.60
N LYS A 465 20.27 -26.42 -20.02
CA LYS A 465 21.73 -26.16 -20.03
C LYS A 465 22.36 -26.31 -18.65
N ILE A 466 21.74 -25.76 -17.61
CA ILE A 466 22.24 -25.88 -16.23
C ILE A 466 22.20 -27.34 -15.78
N ARG A 467 21.14 -28.08 -16.07
CA ARG A 467 21.00 -29.50 -15.70
C ARG A 467 22.07 -30.35 -16.37
N GLU A 468 22.32 -30.12 -17.65
CA GLU A 468 23.38 -30.80 -18.39
C GLU A 468 24.75 -30.46 -17.80
N ALA A 469 25.02 -29.18 -17.55
CA ALA A 469 26.29 -28.73 -16.99
C ALA A 469 26.55 -29.21 -15.54
N VAL A 470 25.51 -29.38 -14.73
CA VAL A 470 25.63 -30.00 -13.40
C VAL A 470 25.94 -31.50 -13.53
N LYS A 471 25.34 -32.20 -14.51
CA LYS A 471 25.59 -33.63 -14.74
C LYS A 471 26.98 -33.91 -15.33
N THR A 472 27.42 -33.11 -16.29
CA THR A 472 28.71 -33.28 -16.99
C THR A 472 29.85 -32.50 -16.34
N ASN A 473 29.55 -31.76 -15.27
CA ASN A 473 30.49 -30.89 -14.55
C ASN A 473 31.21 -29.87 -15.47
N THR A 474 30.52 -29.35 -16.47
CA THR A 474 31.02 -28.32 -17.38
C THR A 474 30.75 -26.91 -16.83
N SER A 475 31.63 -25.96 -17.11
CA SER A 475 31.44 -24.56 -16.78
C SER A 475 30.55 -23.86 -17.79
N LEU A 476 29.67 -22.96 -17.34
CA LEU A 476 28.90 -22.05 -18.17
C LEU A 476 29.52 -20.64 -18.12
N GLU A 477 28.94 -19.69 -18.85
CA GLU A 477 29.37 -18.28 -18.82
C GLU A 477 28.37 -17.36 -18.10
N GLY A 478 28.90 -16.33 -17.46
CA GLY A 478 28.11 -15.25 -16.84
C GLY A 478 27.11 -15.72 -15.78
N PHE A 479 25.85 -15.30 -15.92
CA PHE A 479 24.79 -15.62 -14.96
C PHE A 479 24.47 -17.11 -14.88
N LEU A 480 24.65 -17.86 -15.97
CA LEU A 480 24.37 -19.30 -16.00
C LEU A 480 25.38 -20.09 -15.17
N GLU A 481 26.64 -19.64 -15.08
CA GLU A 481 27.63 -20.25 -14.20
C GLU A 481 27.30 -20.03 -12.72
N TYR A 482 26.84 -18.81 -12.37
CA TYR A 482 26.32 -18.55 -11.04
C TYR A 482 25.15 -19.49 -10.72
N ALA A 483 24.19 -19.64 -11.63
CA ALA A 483 23.05 -20.53 -11.45
C ALA A 483 23.47 -22.01 -11.32
N ARG A 484 24.44 -22.47 -12.12
CA ARG A 484 25.02 -23.82 -12.05
C ARG A 484 25.70 -24.09 -10.70
N LYS A 485 26.51 -23.15 -10.20
CA LYS A 485 27.16 -23.27 -8.88
C LYS A 485 26.13 -23.35 -7.75
N ILE A 486 25.06 -22.55 -7.81
CA ILE A 486 23.97 -22.63 -6.84
C ILE A 486 23.22 -23.97 -6.95
N ALA A 487 22.97 -24.45 -8.17
CA ALA A 487 22.34 -25.75 -8.39
C ALA A 487 23.18 -26.90 -7.80
N ASP A 488 24.48 -26.95 -8.07
CA ASP A 488 25.39 -27.97 -7.52
C ASP A 488 25.46 -27.90 -5.99
N ARG A 489 25.67 -26.71 -5.42
CA ARG A 489 25.69 -26.51 -3.96
C ARG A 489 24.39 -26.98 -3.30
N THR A 490 23.25 -26.62 -3.89
CA THR A 490 21.94 -27.02 -3.36
C THR A 490 21.71 -28.52 -3.50
N LEU A 491 22.14 -29.14 -4.60
CA LEU A 491 22.03 -30.58 -4.82
C LEU A 491 22.76 -31.34 -3.70
N ARG A 492 24.02 -30.99 -3.44
CA ARG A 492 24.83 -31.60 -2.38
C ARG A 492 24.20 -31.39 -1.00
N PHE A 493 23.67 -30.21 -0.74
CA PHE A 493 22.99 -29.89 0.51
C PHE A 493 21.70 -30.72 0.70
N LEU A 494 20.86 -30.82 -0.33
CA LEU A 494 19.66 -31.64 -0.29
C LEU A 494 19.99 -33.13 -0.14
N GLN A 495 21.01 -33.63 -0.84
CA GLN A 495 21.50 -35.00 -0.67
C GLN A 495 21.98 -35.26 0.76
N LYS A 496 22.70 -34.30 1.36
CA LYS A 496 23.15 -34.40 2.77
C LYS A 496 21.95 -34.48 3.72
N ILE A 497 21.00 -33.56 3.63
CA ILE A 497 19.85 -33.48 4.53
C ILE A 497 18.91 -34.67 4.38
N LEU A 498 18.61 -35.06 3.13
CA LEU A 498 17.66 -36.13 2.85
C LEU A 498 18.27 -37.54 2.95
N SER A 499 19.56 -37.64 3.28
CA SER A 499 20.21 -38.91 3.68
C SER A 499 20.36 -39.04 5.19
N ASP A 500 20.11 -37.97 5.95
CA ASP A 500 20.18 -37.96 7.41
C ASP A 500 18.90 -38.57 8.00
N LYS A 501 19.02 -39.75 8.60
CA LYS A 501 17.89 -40.45 9.22
C LYS A 501 17.21 -39.64 10.32
N THR A 502 17.95 -38.83 11.07
CA THR A 502 17.39 -38.02 12.16
C THR A 502 16.46 -36.93 11.61
N ILE A 503 16.82 -36.34 10.48
CA ILE A 503 16.02 -35.31 9.80
C ILE A 503 14.80 -35.95 9.13
N ILE A 504 14.95 -37.11 8.49
CA ILE A 504 13.81 -37.85 7.91
C ILE A 504 12.80 -38.20 8.99
N GLU A 505 13.24 -38.75 10.13
CA GLU A 505 12.36 -39.05 11.25
C GLU A 505 11.69 -37.79 11.82
N ALA A 506 12.41 -36.67 11.92
CA ALA A 506 11.85 -35.40 12.35
C ALA A 506 10.79 -34.86 11.37
N MET A 507 11.01 -35.04 10.06
CA MET A 507 10.05 -34.72 9.01
C MET A 507 8.81 -35.61 9.10
N GLU A 508 8.97 -36.91 9.33
CA GLU A 508 7.87 -37.87 9.47
C GLU A 508 7.06 -37.65 10.76
N LYS A 509 7.71 -37.29 11.87
CA LYS A 509 7.05 -36.98 13.15
C LYS A 509 6.41 -35.57 13.16
N SER A 510 6.79 -34.69 12.23
CA SER A 510 6.26 -33.33 12.16
C SER A 510 4.73 -33.34 11.94
N PRO A 511 3.97 -32.55 12.72
CA PRO A 511 2.53 -32.43 12.54
C PRO A 511 2.16 -31.55 11.33
N TYR A 512 3.13 -30.93 10.65
CA TYR A 512 2.90 -30.00 9.52
C TYR A 512 3.39 -30.54 8.18
N ILE A 513 4.35 -31.47 8.17
CA ILE A 513 5.00 -31.94 6.94
C ILE A 513 4.38 -33.27 6.50
N SER A 514 3.64 -33.23 5.40
CA SER A 514 3.15 -34.44 4.73
C SER A 514 4.09 -34.82 3.59
N ILE A 515 4.88 -35.86 3.83
CA ILE A 515 5.86 -36.41 2.91
C ILE A 515 5.60 -37.91 2.69
N SER A 516 5.77 -38.37 1.45
CA SER A 516 5.92 -39.79 1.12
C SER A 516 7.08 -39.98 0.13
N SER A 517 7.63 -41.18 0.07
CA SER A 517 8.68 -41.54 -0.88
C SER A 517 8.19 -42.67 -1.79
N GLU A 518 8.37 -42.50 -3.10
CA GLU A 518 8.06 -43.54 -4.10
C GLU A 518 9.20 -43.59 -5.12
N LYS A 519 9.83 -44.76 -5.27
CA LYS A 519 10.89 -45.03 -6.29
C LYS A 519 12.00 -43.97 -6.32
N GLY A 520 12.47 -43.52 -5.15
CA GLY A 520 13.55 -42.52 -5.03
C GLY A 520 13.12 -41.06 -5.26
N LYS A 521 11.82 -40.80 -5.43
CA LYS A 521 11.25 -39.45 -5.52
C LYS A 521 10.48 -39.12 -4.25
N PHE A 522 10.59 -37.89 -3.79
CA PHE A 522 9.85 -37.40 -2.63
C PHE A 522 8.59 -36.67 -3.09
N ILE A 523 7.45 -37.04 -2.51
CA ILE A 523 6.16 -36.42 -2.78
C ILE A 523 5.78 -35.60 -1.55
N PHE A 524 5.69 -34.29 -1.74
CA PHE A 524 5.27 -33.35 -0.70
C PHE A 524 3.85 -32.89 -0.98
N VAL A 525 3.05 -32.81 0.08
CA VAL A 525 1.73 -32.18 0.03
C VAL A 525 1.85 -30.78 0.62
N ILE A 526 1.57 -29.77 -0.21
CA ILE A 526 1.65 -28.37 0.17
C ILE A 526 0.25 -27.75 0.07
N PRO A 527 -0.25 -27.07 1.12
CA PRO A 527 -1.56 -26.44 1.09
C PRO A 527 -1.60 -25.26 0.08
N ASP A 528 -2.74 -25.08 -0.59
CA ASP A 528 -3.02 -23.92 -1.44
C ASP A 528 -3.84 -22.88 -0.65
N VAL A 529 -3.16 -22.15 0.24
CA VAL A 529 -3.75 -21.09 1.07
C VAL A 529 -4.49 -20.06 0.20
N ALA A 530 -3.91 -19.70 -0.95
CA ALA A 530 -4.48 -18.70 -1.84
C ALA A 530 -5.80 -19.17 -2.45
N ALA A 531 -5.91 -20.44 -2.88
CA ALA A 531 -7.16 -20.97 -3.40
C ALA A 531 -8.21 -21.16 -2.29
N TYR A 532 -7.80 -21.53 -1.07
CA TYR A 532 -8.71 -21.59 0.08
C TYR A 532 -9.33 -20.22 0.38
N LEU A 533 -8.51 -19.18 0.53
CA LEU A 533 -8.99 -17.81 0.80
C LEU A 533 -9.89 -17.29 -0.32
N GLN A 534 -9.54 -17.54 -1.58
CA GLN A 534 -10.35 -17.13 -2.74
C GLN A 534 -11.69 -17.87 -2.84
N GLY A 535 -11.68 -19.17 -2.57
CA GLY A 535 -12.86 -20.03 -2.60
C GLY A 535 -13.80 -19.67 -1.46
N SER A 536 -13.30 -19.66 -0.22
CA SER A 536 -14.11 -19.32 0.97
C SER A 536 -14.59 -17.86 0.95
N GLY A 537 -13.81 -16.94 0.39
CA GLY A 537 -14.23 -15.55 0.15
C GLY A 537 -15.34 -15.40 -0.92
N ARG A 538 -15.89 -16.48 -1.48
CA ARG A 538 -17.11 -16.45 -2.30
C ARG A 538 -18.39 -16.47 -1.47
N SER A 539 -18.36 -17.03 -0.25
CA SER A 539 -19.51 -16.99 0.67
C SER A 539 -19.56 -15.71 1.52
N SER A 540 -18.55 -14.84 1.45
CA SER A 540 -18.55 -13.56 2.17
C SER A 540 -18.12 -12.43 1.25
N ARG A 541 -18.97 -11.41 1.13
CA ARG A 541 -18.76 -10.27 0.24
C ARG A 541 -19.20 -8.97 0.90
N LEU A 542 -18.49 -7.90 0.54
CA LEU A 542 -18.87 -6.54 0.92
C LEU A 542 -20.09 -6.10 0.11
N TYR A 543 -21.09 -5.51 0.76
CA TYR A 543 -22.30 -4.94 0.19
C TYR A 543 -22.71 -3.68 0.96
N ALA A 544 -23.73 -2.94 0.50
CA ALA A 544 -24.14 -1.66 1.08
C ALA A 544 -24.55 -1.70 2.57
N GLY A 545 -24.85 -2.87 3.13
CA GLY A 545 -25.19 -3.03 4.55
C GLY A 545 -24.07 -3.63 5.42
N GLY A 546 -22.94 -4.04 4.85
CA GLY A 546 -21.89 -4.72 5.62
C GLY A 546 -21.03 -5.68 4.81
N VAL A 547 -20.27 -6.52 5.51
CA VAL A 547 -19.72 -7.76 4.95
C VAL A 547 -20.68 -8.88 5.30
N THR A 548 -21.19 -9.60 4.30
CA THR A 548 -22.08 -10.74 4.55
C THR A 548 -21.35 -11.82 5.33
N LEU A 549 -22.01 -12.42 6.32
CA LEU A 549 -21.52 -13.66 6.92
C LEU A 549 -21.53 -14.77 5.87
N GLY A 550 -20.50 -15.61 5.91
CA GLY A 550 -20.40 -16.85 5.13
C GLY A 550 -19.88 -18.00 5.97
N LEU A 551 -20.20 -19.22 5.54
CA LEU A 551 -19.67 -20.44 6.14
C LEU A 551 -18.67 -21.11 5.19
N SER A 552 -17.55 -21.59 5.73
CA SER A 552 -16.57 -22.40 5.03
C SER A 552 -16.36 -23.69 5.80
N VAL A 553 -16.57 -24.83 5.15
CA VAL A 553 -16.38 -26.16 5.75
C VAL A 553 -15.28 -26.90 4.99
N VAL A 554 -14.24 -27.36 5.68
CA VAL A 554 -13.18 -28.20 5.10
C VAL A 554 -13.29 -29.61 5.65
N VAL A 555 -13.43 -30.59 4.76
CA VAL A 555 -13.31 -32.01 5.13
C VAL A 555 -11.82 -32.36 5.16
N ILE A 556 -11.32 -32.76 6.33
CA ILE A 556 -9.90 -33.05 6.54
C ILE A 556 -9.57 -34.41 5.96
N ASP A 557 -8.99 -34.43 4.76
CA ASP A 557 -8.51 -35.64 4.11
C ASP A 557 -7.01 -35.93 4.34
N ASN A 558 -6.31 -35.02 5.02
CA ASN A 558 -4.93 -35.19 5.47
C ASN A 558 -4.64 -34.22 6.63
N GLN A 559 -4.50 -34.75 7.86
CA GLN A 559 -4.33 -33.93 9.06
C GLN A 559 -3.12 -32.98 9.00
N LYS A 560 -2.00 -33.45 8.46
CA LYS A 560 -0.77 -32.63 8.39
C LYS A 560 -0.91 -31.46 7.43
N ALA A 561 -1.56 -31.69 6.28
CA ALA A 561 -1.85 -30.63 5.32
C ALA A 561 -2.82 -29.57 5.90
N PHE A 562 -3.78 -30.00 6.73
CA PHE A 562 -4.69 -29.08 7.42
C PHE A 562 -3.92 -28.21 8.43
N ASN A 563 -3.09 -28.83 9.27
CA ASN A 563 -2.26 -28.10 10.23
C ASN A 563 -1.35 -27.07 9.53
N SER A 564 -0.77 -27.42 8.37
CA SER A 564 0.03 -26.48 7.58
C SER A 564 -0.82 -25.34 7.00
N LEU A 565 -2.02 -25.64 6.48
CA LEU A 565 -2.97 -24.63 5.99
C LEU A 565 -3.31 -23.61 7.09
N VAL A 566 -3.68 -24.08 8.29
CA VAL A 566 -4.01 -23.22 9.45
C VAL A 566 -2.82 -22.35 9.84
N ARG A 567 -1.62 -22.93 9.92
CA ARG A 567 -0.39 -22.22 10.27
C ARG A 567 -0.03 -21.15 9.24
N GLU A 568 -0.07 -21.49 7.96
CA GLU A 568 0.28 -20.57 6.88
C GLU A 568 -0.74 -19.45 6.73
N MET A 569 -2.03 -19.71 6.99
CA MET A 569 -3.09 -18.70 6.94
C MET A 569 -2.86 -17.54 7.92
N LYS A 570 -2.20 -17.76 9.07
CA LYS A 570 -1.89 -16.69 10.04
C LYS A 570 -1.03 -15.57 9.44
N TRP A 571 -0.26 -15.84 8.39
CA TRP A 571 0.51 -14.81 7.67
C TRP A 571 -0.35 -13.92 6.77
N TYR A 572 -1.58 -14.35 6.46
CA TYR A 572 -2.49 -13.66 5.55
C TYR A 572 -3.63 -12.98 6.30
N VAL A 573 -4.07 -13.55 7.41
CA VAL A 573 -5.21 -13.09 8.20
C VAL A 573 -4.88 -13.27 9.69
N ASP A 574 -4.83 -12.17 10.43
CA ASP A 574 -4.37 -12.17 11.84
C ASP A 574 -5.36 -12.85 12.80
N ASP A 575 -6.67 -12.82 12.50
CA ASP A 575 -7.76 -13.32 13.38
C ASP A 575 -8.52 -14.51 12.75
N VAL A 576 -7.82 -15.58 12.36
CA VAL A 576 -8.48 -16.80 11.89
C VAL A 576 -8.68 -17.76 13.06
N SER A 577 -9.93 -18.02 13.40
CA SER A 577 -10.34 -19.06 14.35
C SER A 577 -11.02 -20.19 13.59
N TRP A 578 -10.43 -21.38 13.64
CA TRP A 578 -11.03 -22.60 13.10
C TRP A 578 -11.86 -23.28 14.17
N LYS A 579 -13.09 -23.66 13.84
CA LYS A 579 -14.01 -24.37 14.73
C LYS A 579 -14.35 -25.75 14.20
N ASN A 580 -14.58 -26.72 15.08
CA ASN A 580 -15.15 -27.99 14.63
C ASN A 580 -16.59 -27.73 14.14
N PHE A 581 -16.96 -28.27 12.97
CA PHE A 581 -18.29 -28.07 12.40
C PHE A 581 -19.39 -28.58 13.33
N SER A 582 -19.13 -29.63 14.11
CA SER A 582 -20.09 -30.22 15.06
C SER A 582 -20.33 -29.35 16.30
N GLU A 583 -19.43 -28.42 16.60
CA GLU A 583 -19.55 -27.48 17.72
C GLU A 583 -20.27 -26.18 17.33
N LEU A 584 -20.62 -26.02 16.05
CA LEU A 584 -21.31 -24.84 15.58
C LEU A 584 -22.80 -24.92 15.91
N ASP A 585 -23.34 -23.82 16.44
CA ASP A 585 -24.77 -23.56 16.43
C ASP A 585 -25.21 -23.25 14.98
N LEU A 586 -25.44 -24.32 14.22
CA LEU A 586 -25.65 -24.25 12.78
C LEU A 586 -26.92 -23.49 12.44
N ASP A 587 -27.99 -23.64 13.21
CA ASP A 587 -29.26 -22.98 12.98
C ASP A 587 -29.14 -21.46 13.12
N ASN A 588 -28.45 -20.99 14.16
CA ASN A 588 -28.20 -19.57 14.34
C ASN A 588 -27.27 -19.01 13.25
N VAL A 589 -26.19 -19.72 12.91
CA VAL A 589 -25.26 -19.33 11.84
C VAL A 589 -25.98 -19.22 10.49
N LEU A 590 -26.76 -20.23 10.11
CA LEU A 590 -27.52 -20.22 8.86
C LEU A 590 -28.60 -19.12 8.87
N SER A 591 -29.29 -18.91 10.00
CA SER A 591 -30.26 -17.82 10.14
C SER A 591 -29.61 -16.45 9.92
N GLU A 592 -28.42 -16.22 10.47
CA GLU A 592 -27.70 -14.96 10.26
C GLU A 592 -27.25 -14.81 8.80
N ILE A 593 -26.72 -15.88 8.19
CA ILE A 593 -26.35 -15.89 6.76
C ILE A 593 -27.57 -15.55 5.89
N ASP A 594 -28.72 -16.17 6.16
CA ASP A 594 -29.95 -15.97 5.40
C ASP A 594 -30.51 -14.56 5.55
N ARG A 595 -30.52 -14.01 6.77
CA ARG A 595 -30.86 -12.59 6.99
C ARG A 595 -29.95 -11.67 6.18
N ASP A 596 -28.66 -11.95 6.12
CA ASP A 596 -27.73 -11.18 5.29
C ASP A 596 -28.06 -11.32 3.79
N ARG A 597 -28.39 -12.54 3.30
CA ARG A 597 -28.79 -12.74 1.89
C ARG A 597 -30.09 -12.03 1.54
N GLU A 598 -31.07 -12.09 2.43
CA GLU A 598 -32.35 -11.40 2.26
C GLU A 598 -32.17 -9.89 2.27
N ARG A 599 -31.34 -9.34 3.17
CA ARG A 599 -30.98 -7.91 3.16
C ARG A 599 -30.32 -7.52 1.85
N VAL A 600 -29.35 -8.30 1.37
CA VAL A 600 -28.70 -8.04 0.07
C VAL A 600 -29.74 -8.04 -1.06
N LYS A 601 -30.66 -9.02 -1.09
CA LYS A 601 -31.75 -9.08 -2.09
C LYS A 601 -32.71 -7.89 -1.97
N ALA A 602 -33.08 -7.50 -0.74
CA ALA A 602 -34.02 -6.41 -0.48
C ALA A 602 -33.42 -5.04 -0.87
N ILE A 603 -32.13 -4.82 -0.58
CA ILE A 603 -31.39 -3.63 -1.03
C ILE A 603 -31.31 -3.60 -2.56
N ARG A 604 -30.93 -4.72 -3.21
CA ARG A 604 -30.81 -4.77 -4.68
C ARG A 604 -32.15 -4.61 -5.40
N SER A 605 -33.25 -5.07 -4.80
CA SER A 605 -34.61 -4.91 -5.34
C SER A 605 -35.24 -3.56 -4.99
N GLY A 606 -34.53 -2.69 -4.25
CA GLY A 606 -35.02 -1.36 -3.86
C GLY A 606 -36.11 -1.37 -2.79
N LYS A 607 -36.39 -2.52 -2.16
CA LYS A 607 -37.41 -2.67 -1.10
C LYS A 607 -36.92 -2.18 0.28
N LEU A 608 -35.61 -2.01 0.46
CA LEU A 608 -35.01 -1.57 1.72
C LEU A 608 -34.05 -0.41 1.46
N ILE A 609 -34.45 0.80 1.87
CA ILE A 609 -33.59 1.98 1.95
C ILE A 609 -33.11 2.07 3.40
N GLY A 610 -32.17 1.21 3.78
CA GLY A 610 -31.53 1.29 5.11
C GLY A 610 -30.42 2.33 5.12
N GLU A 611 -30.08 2.87 6.30
CA GLU A 611 -28.86 3.66 6.50
C GLU A 611 -27.65 2.84 6.01
N VAL A 612 -27.13 3.20 4.84
CA VAL A 612 -25.93 2.62 4.27
C VAL A 612 -24.78 3.03 5.18
N LYS A 613 -24.33 2.13 6.07
CA LYS A 613 -23.11 2.38 6.84
C LYS A 613 -21.96 2.54 5.84
N ASP A 614 -21.26 3.67 5.89
CA ASP A 614 -20.03 3.87 5.11
C ASP A 614 -18.94 2.96 5.71
N LEU A 615 -18.81 1.75 5.17
CA LEU A 615 -18.00 0.67 5.76
C LEU A 615 -16.50 0.93 5.70
N ILE A 616 -16.05 1.76 4.75
CA ILE A 616 -14.63 2.04 4.54
C ILE A 616 -14.46 3.53 4.28
N LYS A 617 -14.02 4.26 5.31
CA LYS A 617 -13.65 5.68 5.21
C LYS A 617 -12.33 5.85 4.47
N THR A 618 -12.10 7.00 3.87
CA THR A 618 -10.80 7.36 3.30
C THR A 618 -10.07 8.31 4.26
N ARG A 619 -8.90 7.90 4.73
CA ARG A 619 -8.10 8.64 5.71
C ARG A 619 -6.74 9.00 5.13
N PHE A 620 -6.32 10.26 5.31
CA PHE A 620 -5.00 10.73 4.91
C PHE A 620 -4.12 11.00 6.14
N LEU A 621 -3.15 10.12 6.40
CA LEU A 621 -2.17 10.27 7.47
C LEU A 621 -0.90 10.99 6.98
N ILE A 622 -0.62 12.14 7.57
CA ILE A 622 0.58 12.93 7.31
C ILE A 622 1.55 12.78 8.48
N VAL A 623 2.78 12.36 8.19
CA VAL A 623 3.88 12.29 9.17
C VAL A 623 5.04 13.20 8.76
N GLU A 624 6.02 13.42 9.63
CA GLU A 624 7.13 14.32 9.33
C GLU A 624 8.15 13.73 8.35
N SER A 625 8.47 12.42 8.48
CA SER A 625 9.59 11.80 7.76
C SER A 625 9.17 10.72 6.75
N PRO A 626 9.83 10.63 5.56
CA PRO A 626 9.54 9.60 4.56
C PRO A 626 9.71 8.16 5.05
N ASN A 627 10.66 7.93 5.97
CA ASN A 627 10.89 6.62 6.56
C ASN A 627 9.70 6.20 7.43
N LYS A 628 9.20 7.10 8.29
CA LYS A 628 8.01 6.83 9.11
C LYS A 628 6.79 6.54 8.23
N ALA A 629 6.57 7.32 7.17
CA ALA A 629 5.47 7.08 6.24
C ALA A 629 5.52 5.68 5.60
N ARG A 630 6.71 5.28 5.14
CA ARG A 630 6.94 3.96 4.53
C ARG A 630 6.77 2.83 5.55
N THR A 631 7.28 3.00 6.77
CA THR A 631 7.18 1.98 7.83
C THR A 631 5.73 1.78 8.24
N ILE A 632 4.98 2.86 8.54
CA ILE A 632 3.56 2.77 8.91
C ILE A 632 2.75 2.06 7.83
N ALA A 633 2.92 2.45 6.56
CA ALA A 633 2.18 1.82 5.48
C ALA A 633 2.54 0.33 5.28
N ARG A 634 3.78 -0.07 5.62
CA ARG A 634 4.25 -1.47 5.52
C ARG A 634 3.76 -2.37 6.65
N ILE A 635 3.43 -1.81 7.81
CA ILE A 635 2.88 -2.58 8.94
C ILE A 635 1.58 -3.30 8.57
N PHE A 636 0.79 -2.69 7.69
CA PHE A 636 -0.49 -3.23 7.23
C PHE A 636 -0.39 -4.00 5.90
N GLY A 637 0.82 -4.40 5.50
CA GLY A 637 1.07 -5.17 4.28
C GLY A 637 1.96 -4.44 3.28
N ARG A 638 1.86 -4.77 1.99
CA ARG A 638 2.64 -4.08 0.94
C ARG A 638 1.79 -2.95 0.35
N PRO A 639 2.07 -1.67 0.67
CA PRO A 639 1.24 -0.57 0.23
C PRO A 639 1.38 -0.33 -1.29
N ALA A 640 0.33 0.23 -1.89
CA ALA A 640 0.41 0.81 -3.23
C ALA A 640 1.09 2.17 -3.12
N ALA A 641 2.24 2.36 -3.78
CA ALA A 641 2.88 3.66 -3.83
C ALA A 641 2.31 4.49 -5.00
N ARG A 642 2.11 5.78 -4.78
CA ARG A 642 1.78 6.74 -5.84
C ARG A 642 2.69 7.96 -5.72
N LEU A 643 2.86 8.66 -6.83
CA LEU A 643 3.56 9.93 -6.87
C LEU A 643 2.55 10.99 -7.30
N ILE A 644 2.15 11.83 -6.36
CA ILE A 644 1.20 12.92 -6.57
C ILE A 644 2.00 14.21 -6.61
N LEU A 645 2.09 14.83 -7.80
CA LEU A 645 3.07 15.86 -8.11
C LEU A 645 4.50 15.35 -7.77
N ASP A 646 5.15 15.92 -6.76
CA ASP A 646 6.47 15.51 -6.26
C ASP A 646 6.40 14.70 -4.95
N LEU A 647 5.20 14.46 -4.43
CA LEU A 647 4.99 13.81 -3.14
C LEU A 647 4.71 12.31 -3.31
N GLN A 648 5.58 11.49 -2.74
CA GLN A 648 5.35 10.05 -2.68
C GLN A 648 4.37 9.71 -1.56
N THR A 649 3.31 8.99 -1.91
CA THR A 649 2.28 8.51 -1.00
C THR A 649 2.23 6.98 -0.99
N TYR A 650 1.76 6.41 0.11
CA TYR A 650 1.60 4.97 0.30
C TYR A 650 0.18 4.67 0.74
N GLU A 651 -0.55 3.89 -0.05
CA GLU A 651 -1.96 3.55 0.21
C GLU A 651 -2.05 2.10 0.70
N THR A 652 -2.73 1.90 1.82
CA THR A 652 -3.01 0.59 2.40
C THR A 652 -4.42 0.56 2.98
N VAL A 653 -5.08 -0.60 2.94
CA VAL A 653 -6.41 -0.75 3.55
C VAL A 653 -6.24 -1.35 4.94
N ILE A 654 -6.92 -0.77 5.90
CA ILE A 654 -7.08 -1.24 7.27
C ILE A 654 -8.55 -1.56 7.53
N GLU A 655 -8.87 -2.10 8.72
CA GLU A 655 -10.19 -2.66 9.07
C GLU A 655 -11.40 -1.84 8.60
N ASP A 656 -11.39 -0.53 8.85
CA ASP A 656 -12.52 0.39 8.62
C ASP A 656 -12.20 1.52 7.62
N SER A 657 -11.02 1.48 6.98
CA SER A 657 -10.58 2.60 6.13
C SER A 657 -9.49 2.26 5.12
N LEU A 658 -9.42 3.05 4.04
CA LEU A 658 -8.24 3.16 3.20
C LEU A 658 -7.36 4.28 3.77
N LEU A 659 -6.17 3.91 4.24
CA LEU A 659 -5.17 4.82 4.78
C LEU A 659 -4.18 5.21 3.68
N ILE A 660 -4.15 6.49 3.34
CA ILE A 660 -3.11 7.11 2.51
C ILE A 660 -2.08 7.71 3.46
N VAL A 661 -0.82 7.33 3.36
CA VAL A 661 0.27 7.84 4.22
C VAL A 661 1.26 8.62 3.39
N ALA A 662 1.58 9.85 3.81
CA ALA A 662 2.60 10.68 3.18
C ALA A 662 3.46 11.41 4.22
N ALA A 663 4.63 11.88 3.79
CA ALA A 663 5.51 12.67 4.64
C ALA A 663 5.52 14.13 4.21
N SER A 664 5.44 15.07 5.16
CA SER A 664 5.66 16.50 4.89
C SER A 664 7.11 16.80 4.53
N GLY A 665 8.06 15.95 4.97
CA GLY A 665 9.50 16.18 4.81
C GLY A 665 10.09 17.09 5.90
N GLY A 666 9.43 17.18 7.06
CA GLY A 666 9.75 18.09 8.16
C GLY A 666 8.91 19.37 8.13
N HIS A 667 9.51 20.50 8.52
CA HIS A 667 8.88 21.80 8.40
C HIS A 667 8.64 22.16 6.92
N ILE A 668 7.46 22.74 6.66
CA ILE A 668 7.06 23.24 5.33
C ILE A 668 7.14 24.78 5.22
N VAL A 669 7.17 25.46 6.37
CA VAL A 669 7.30 26.91 6.51
C VAL A 669 8.24 27.27 7.68
N ASP A 670 8.86 28.44 7.61
CA ASP A 670 9.67 29.02 8.69
C ASP A 670 9.55 30.55 8.70
N LEU A 671 10.01 31.20 9.77
CA LEU A 671 9.97 32.66 9.92
C LEU A 671 10.74 33.34 8.78
N SER A 672 10.11 34.34 8.15
CA SER A 672 10.78 35.23 7.20
C SER A 672 11.98 35.91 7.85
N GLN A 673 12.97 36.25 7.04
CA GLN A 673 14.15 37.02 7.41
C GLN A 673 13.92 38.52 7.23
N GLY A 674 13.04 38.92 6.30
CA GLY A 674 12.87 40.31 5.88
C GLY A 674 11.73 41.07 6.59
N ASP A 675 10.80 40.37 7.24
CA ASP A 675 9.63 41.02 7.85
C ASP A 675 9.85 41.45 9.31
N GLY A 676 9.47 42.68 9.63
CA GLY A 676 9.46 43.19 11.00
C GLY A 676 10.81 42.99 11.72
N LEU A 677 10.76 42.57 12.98
CA LEU A 677 11.95 42.19 13.74
C LEU A 677 12.28 40.71 13.47
N PHE A 678 13.11 40.47 12.44
CA PHE A 678 13.64 39.15 12.07
C PHE A 678 12.57 38.06 11.82
N GLY A 679 11.43 38.44 11.24
CA GLY A 679 10.30 37.57 10.93
C GLY A 679 9.06 37.79 11.81
N VAL A 680 9.10 38.75 12.74
CA VAL A 680 7.99 39.03 13.66
C VAL A 680 7.52 40.47 13.51
N LEU A 681 6.28 40.64 13.09
CA LEU A 681 5.63 41.95 13.05
C LEU A 681 5.21 42.34 14.46
N ILE A 682 5.47 43.59 14.85
CA ILE A 682 5.14 44.13 16.16
C ILE A 682 4.10 45.21 15.95
N ASP A 683 2.83 44.89 16.21
CA ASP A 683 1.74 45.87 16.17
C ASP A 683 1.67 46.61 17.52
N ARG A 684 1.90 47.92 17.47
CA ARG A 684 1.82 48.83 18.61
C ARG A 684 0.50 49.58 18.52
N ARG A 685 -0.61 48.96 18.94
CA ARG A 685 -1.90 49.67 19.00
C ARG A 685 -1.83 50.81 20.02
N ARG A 686 -2.08 52.05 19.58
CA ARG A 686 -2.23 53.22 20.46
C ARG A 686 -3.34 52.92 21.48
N GLY A 687 -2.99 52.85 22.77
CA GLY A 687 -3.92 52.62 23.88
C GLY A 687 -3.92 51.20 24.49
N SER A 688 -3.21 50.22 23.90
CA SER A 688 -2.97 48.91 24.54
C SER A 688 -1.69 48.94 25.36
N LYS A 689 -1.70 48.39 26.59
CA LYS A 689 -0.47 48.22 27.40
C LYS A 689 0.49 47.17 26.83
N ASN A 690 0.03 46.29 25.94
CA ASN A 690 0.82 45.19 25.40
C ASN A 690 0.97 45.29 23.87
N ASN A 691 2.21 45.10 23.40
CA ASN A 691 2.51 44.91 21.97
C ASN A 691 1.96 43.56 21.51
N GLU A 692 1.42 43.51 20.29
CA GLU A 692 1.01 42.26 19.67
C GLU A 692 2.13 41.76 18.73
N TYR A 693 2.55 40.51 18.90
CA TYR A 693 3.62 39.89 18.13
C TYR A 693 3.04 38.89 17.14
N VAL A 694 3.18 39.18 15.84
CA VAL A 694 2.61 38.37 14.77
C VAL A 694 3.74 37.77 13.92
N PRO A 695 4.05 36.47 14.06
CA PRO A 695 5.05 35.82 13.23
C PRO A 695 4.60 35.76 11.77
N ALA A 696 5.53 36.08 10.86
CA ALA A 696 5.38 35.98 9.42
C ALA A 696 6.17 34.77 8.92
N TYR A 697 5.48 33.78 8.37
CA TYR A 697 6.03 32.55 7.84
C TYR A 697 6.08 32.58 6.31
N VAL A 698 7.17 32.07 5.75
CA VAL A 698 7.36 31.84 4.31
C VAL A 698 7.52 30.35 4.05
N SER A 699 7.20 29.90 2.83
CA SER A 699 7.52 28.53 2.42
C SER A 699 9.03 28.29 2.48
N LEU A 700 9.39 27.02 2.59
CA LEU A 700 10.79 26.59 2.53
C LEU A 700 11.14 26.10 1.12
N LYS A 701 12.43 26.18 0.78
CA LYS A 701 13.00 25.56 -0.41
C LYS A 701 14.30 24.86 -0.07
N ARG A 702 14.57 23.76 -0.77
CA ARG A 702 15.75 22.92 -0.56
C ARG A 702 16.76 23.17 -1.67
N CYS A 703 18.01 23.47 -1.31
CA CYS A 703 19.10 23.63 -2.27
C CYS A 703 19.33 22.29 -3.00
N ALA A 704 19.30 22.32 -4.33
CA ALA A 704 19.48 21.11 -5.14
C ALA A 704 20.91 20.55 -5.04
N ASN A 705 21.90 21.41 -4.78
CA ASN A 705 23.31 21.05 -4.65
C ASN A 705 23.63 20.46 -3.27
N CYS A 706 23.59 21.26 -2.20
CA CYS A 706 24.00 20.82 -0.85
C CYS A 706 22.88 20.21 0.00
N GLY A 707 21.64 20.16 -0.51
CA GLY A 707 20.51 19.56 0.20
C GLY A 707 19.99 20.31 1.43
N ARG A 708 20.55 21.47 1.79
CA ARG A 708 20.08 22.28 2.93
C ARG A 708 18.78 23.02 2.60
N THR A 709 17.94 23.20 3.61
CA THR A 709 16.66 23.92 3.50
C THR A 709 16.84 25.37 3.91
N VAL A 710 16.27 26.29 3.13
CA VAL A 710 16.31 27.74 3.36
C VAL A 710 14.92 28.34 3.11
N PRO A 711 14.62 29.52 3.67
CA PRO A 711 13.41 30.27 3.34
C PRO A 711 13.28 30.58 1.83
N GLU A 712 12.05 30.65 1.32
CA GLU A 712 11.77 30.86 -0.11
C GLU A 712 12.39 32.15 -0.66
N GLU A 713 12.48 33.19 0.16
CA GLU A 713 13.02 34.51 -0.20
C GLU A 713 14.56 34.53 -0.41
N VAL A 714 15.28 33.43 -0.17
CA VAL A 714 16.74 33.37 -0.28
C VAL A 714 17.18 33.09 -1.73
N ASP A 715 17.68 34.09 -2.46
CA ASP A 715 18.04 33.93 -3.89
C ASP A 715 19.26 33.03 -4.17
N LYS A 716 20.20 32.98 -3.24
CA LYS A 716 21.45 32.22 -3.38
C LYS A 716 21.69 31.42 -2.11
N CYS A 717 22.04 30.14 -2.25
CA CYS A 717 22.24 29.27 -1.09
C CYS A 717 23.40 29.81 -0.26
N PRO A 718 23.20 30.13 1.04
CA PRO A 718 24.23 30.75 1.87
C PRO A 718 25.37 29.78 2.20
N TYR A 719 25.16 28.47 1.97
CA TYR A 719 26.12 27.43 2.31
C TYR A 719 27.01 26.99 1.16
N CYS A 720 26.47 26.90 -0.06
CA CYS A 720 27.22 26.40 -1.23
C CYS A 720 27.13 27.34 -2.45
N GLY A 721 26.48 28.50 -2.33
CA GLY A 721 26.36 29.48 -3.39
C GLY A 721 25.46 29.11 -4.59
N SER A 722 24.84 27.93 -4.58
CA SER A 722 23.96 27.48 -5.67
C SER A 722 22.68 28.33 -5.75
N ARG A 723 22.19 28.56 -6.97
CA ARG A 723 20.90 29.20 -7.26
C ARG A 723 19.81 28.19 -7.65
N VAL A 724 20.12 26.90 -7.65
CA VAL A 724 19.18 25.84 -8.02
C VAL A 724 18.49 25.34 -6.75
N PHE A 725 17.19 25.58 -6.65
CA PHE A 725 16.37 25.21 -5.51
C PHE A 725 15.16 24.40 -5.93
N ARG A 726 14.60 23.66 -4.96
CA ARG A 726 13.31 22.98 -5.05
C ARG A 726 12.39 23.55 -4.00
N SER A 727 11.31 24.17 -4.42
CA SER A 727 10.33 24.71 -3.49
C SER A 727 9.52 23.58 -2.83
N VAL A 728 9.25 23.73 -1.54
CA VAL A 728 8.33 22.85 -0.80
C VAL A 728 6.87 23.16 -1.15
N LYS A 729 6.58 24.23 -1.90
CA LYS A 729 5.23 24.53 -2.40
C LYS A 729 4.60 23.39 -3.19
N SER A 730 5.38 22.63 -3.96
CA SER A 730 4.84 21.46 -4.69
C SER A 730 4.36 20.38 -3.72
N VAL A 731 5.04 20.19 -2.58
CA VAL A 731 4.60 19.31 -1.49
C VAL A 731 3.32 19.85 -0.86
N ILE A 732 3.24 21.14 -0.54
CA ILE A 732 2.03 21.76 0.03
C ILE A 732 0.84 21.55 -0.90
N ASN A 733 1.01 21.79 -2.20
CA ASN A 733 -0.06 21.62 -3.19
C ASN A 733 -0.46 20.14 -3.37
N ALA A 734 0.49 19.20 -3.27
CA ALA A 734 0.18 17.78 -3.26
C ALA A 734 -0.63 17.38 -2.01
N LEU A 735 -0.25 17.88 -0.83
CA LEU A 735 -0.99 17.66 0.42
C LEU A 735 -2.41 18.22 0.34
N ARG A 736 -2.59 19.43 -0.21
CA ARG A 736 -3.91 20.05 -0.42
C ARG A 736 -4.79 19.22 -1.36
N LEU A 737 -4.20 18.71 -2.46
CA LEU A 737 -4.91 17.83 -3.39
C LEU A 737 -5.41 16.57 -2.71
N ILE A 738 -4.54 15.87 -1.97
CA ILE A 738 -4.93 14.64 -1.27
C ILE A 738 -5.99 14.94 -0.19
N ALA A 739 -5.82 16.03 0.56
CA ALA A 739 -6.78 16.45 1.58
C ALA A 739 -8.18 16.70 1.01
N SER A 740 -8.28 17.28 -0.20
CA SER A 740 -9.56 17.50 -0.89
C SER A 740 -10.24 16.21 -1.37
N GLN A 741 -9.50 15.10 -1.42
CA GLN A 741 -10.01 13.84 -1.96
C GLN A 741 -10.55 12.88 -0.91
N VAL A 742 -10.08 13.00 0.33
CA VAL A 742 -10.37 12.06 1.43
C VAL A 742 -11.47 12.55 2.35
N ASP A 743 -12.07 11.64 3.13
CA ASP A 743 -13.09 11.98 4.12
C ASP A 743 -12.48 12.58 5.39
N GLU A 744 -11.24 12.22 5.73
CA GLU A 744 -10.58 12.63 6.97
C GLU A 744 -9.06 12.77 6.79
N VAL A 745 -8.49 13.83 7.37
CA VAL A 745 -7.04 14.05 7.44
C VAL A 745 -6.56 13.86 8.87
N LEU A 746 -5.49 13.09 9.04
CA LEU A 746 -4.87 12.79 10.32
C LEU A 746 -3.42 13.26 10.29
N ILE A 747 -3.01 14.03 11.28
CA ILE A 747 -1.63 14.50 11.40
C ILE A 747 -0.94 13.71 12.52
N GLY A 748 0.08 12.94 12.16
CA GLY A 748 0.82 12.04 13.03
C GLY A 748 2.31 12.40 13.13
N THR A 749 2.61 13.68 13.36
CA THR A 749 3.96 14.16 13.65
C THR A 749 4.43 13.72 15.04
N ASP A 750 5.72 13.87 15.33
CA ASP A 750 6.29 13.52 16.63
C ASP A 750 5.52 14.17 17.80
N PRO A 751 5.37 13.49 18.95
CA PRO A 751 4.59 13.97 20.10
C PRO A 751 5.36 14.98 20.96
N ASP A 752 6.00 15.97 20.33
CA ASP A 752 6.74 17.05 20.98
C ASP A 752 6.28 18.44 20.47
N SER A 753 6.83 19.52 21.03
CA SER A 753 6.42 20.88 20.64
C SER A 753 6.75 21.21 19.18
N GLU A 754 7.82 20.64 18.62
CA GLU A 754 8.21 20.86 17.23
C GLU A 754 7.23 20.18 16.27
N GLY A 755 6.92 18.91 16.54
CA GLY A 755 5.91 18.13 15.84
C GLY A 755 4.52 18.75 15.95
N GLU A 756 4.16 19.33 17.10
CA GLU A 756 2.87 20.02 17.26
C GLU A 756 2.79 21.31 16.42
N LYS A 757 3.88 22.07 16.31
CA LYS A 757 3.92 23.22 15.40
C LYS A 757 3.82 22.80 13.93
N ILE A 758 4.51 21.73 13.53
CA ILE A 758 4.36 21.17 12.17
C ILE A 758 2.90 20.79 11.93
N ALA A 759 2.25 20.16 12.91
CA ALA A 759 0.85 19.80 12.82
C ALA A 759 -0.07 21.01 12.69
N TRP A 760 0.21 22.09 13.41
CA TRP A 760 -0.55 23.32 13.31
C TRP A 760 -0.43 24.00 11.94
N ASP A 761 0.77 24.08 11.38
CA ASP A 761 0.99 24.61 10.03
C ASP A 761 0.22 23.79 8.98
N LEU A 762 0.34 22.46 9.06
CA LEU A 762 -0.38 21.54 8.17
C LEU A 762 -1.89 21.69 8.32
N TYR A 763 -2.40 21.75 9.54
CA TYR A 763 -3.82 21.96 9.79
C TYR A 763 -4.32 23.23 9.11
N LEU A 764 -3.66 24.36 9.33
CA LEU A 764 -4.08 25.64 8.72
C LEU A 764 -4.03 25.59 7.20
N LEU A 765 -2.96 25.06 6.61
CA LEU A 765 -2.79 25.03 5.15
C LEU A 765 -3.73 24.06 4.43
N LEU A 766 -4.27 23.05 5.14
CA LEU A 766 -5.16 22.03 4.60
C LEU A 766 -6.64 22.25 4.94
N ARG A 767 -6.94 23.04 5.98
CA ARG A 767 -8.31 23.35 6.44
C ARG A 767 -9.25 23.87 5.34
N PRO A 768 -8.81 24.70 4.36
CA PRO A 768 -9.67 25.11 3.25
C PRO A 768 -10.13 23.97 2.33
N PHE A 769 -9.44 22.83 2.35
CA PHE A 769 -9.71 21.66 1.49
C PHE A 769 -10.40 20.53 2.24
N ASN A 770 -10.19 20.43 3.55
CA ASN A 770 -10.85 19.44 4.38
C ASN A 770 -11.17 20.00 5.77
N LYS A 771 -12.43 19.91 6.18
CA LYS A 771 -12.89 20.38 7.51
C LYS A 771 -12.71 19.31 8.59
N ASN A 772 -12.49 18.05 8.25
CA ASN A 772 -12.25 16.97 9.20
C ASN A 772 -10.75 16.66 9.28
N ILE A 773 -10.03 17.48 10.06
CA ILE A 773 -8.60 17.32 10.32
C ILE A 773 -8.40 17.06 11.81
N LYS A 774 -7.67 16.00 12.14
CA LYS A 774 -7.37 15.59 13.52
C LYS A 774 -5.89 15.31 13.74
N ARG A 775 -5.48 15.33 15.00
CA ARG A 775 -4.13 15.04 15.49
C ARG A 775 -4.10 13.63 16.11
N ILE A 776 -3.22 12.76 15.66
CA ILE A 776 -2.98 11.46 16.29
C ILE A 776 -1.58 11.45 16.90
N ARG A 777 -1.40 10.91 18.11
CA ARG A 777 -0.10 10.86 18.79
C ARG A 777 0.25 9.40 19.08
N PHE A 778 1.48 9.01 18.77
CA PHE A 778 2.03 7.69 19.04
C PHE A 778 3.52 7.82 19.38
N HIS A 779 3.97 7.06 20.38
CA HIS A 779 5.37 7.08 20.84
C HIS A 779 6.23 6.02 20.15
N GLU A 780 5.59 5.03 19.51
CA GLU A 780 6.22 3.94 18.80
C GLU A 780 5.51 3.66 17.47
N VAL A 781 6.25 3.12 16.50
CA VAL A 781 5.72 2.79 15.18
C VAL A 781 5.39 1.29 15.12
N THR A 782 4.33 0.89 15.83
CA THR A 782 3.82 -0.50 15.88
C THR A 782 2.37 -0.58 15.39
N LYS A 783 1.91 -1.76 14.94
CA LYS A 783 0.52 -1.95 14.46
C LYS A 783 -0.50 -1.53 15.51
N ARG A 784 -0.29 -1.96 16.75
CA ARG A 784 -1.15 -1.66 17.88
C ARG A 784 -1.20 -0.16 18.17
N ALA A 785 -0.05 0.49 18.32
CA ALA A 785 0.01 1.92 18.63
C ALA A 785 -0.64 2.78 17.53
N ILE A 786 -0.44 2.43 16.26
CA ILE A 786 -1.08 3.15 15.15
C ILE A 786 -2.60 2.93 15.16
N LEU A 787 -3.10 1.69 15.31
CA LEU A 787 -4.54 1.44 15.37
C LEU A 787 -5.21 2.13 16.57
N GLU A 788 -4.55 2.16 17.72
CA GLU A 788 -5.03 2.87 18.92
C GLU A 788 -5.08 4.39 18.70
N ALA A 789 -4.05 4.96 18.09
CA ALA A 789 -4.00 6.38 17.75
C ALA A 789 -5.05 6.77 16.69
N LEU A 790 -5.36 5.87 15.75
CA LEU A 790 -6.44 6.05 14.77
C LEU A 790 -7.83 5.99 15.41
N ARG A 791 -8.02 5.19 16.48
CA ARG A 791 -9.29 5.07 17.22
C ARG A 791 -9.52 6.24 18.17
N ASN A 792 -8.45 6.89 18.65
CA ASN A 792 -8.51 8.01 19.59
C ASN A 792 -7.85 9.29 19.03
N PRO A 793 -8.38 9.87 17.93
CA PRO A 793 -7.87 11.13 17.40
C PRO A 793 -8.20 12.30 18.34
N GLY A 794 -7.24 13.19 18.54
CA GLY A 794 -7.40 14.42 19.31
C GLY A 794 -7.32 15.68 18.44
N ASP A 795 -7.32 16.83 19.10
CA ASP A 795 -7.08 18.13 18.47
C ASP A 795 -5.62 18.59 18.72
N ILE A 796 -5.22 19.64 18.00
CA ILE A 796 -3.91 20.27 18.16
C ILE A 796 -3.84 21.01 19.49
N ASP A 797 -2.74 20.82 20.22
CA ASP A 797 -2.46 21.53 21.46
C ASP A 797 -1.86 22.91 21.16
N GLU A 798 -2.70 23.96 21.25
CA GLU A 798 -2.27 25.34 21.03
C GLU A 798 -1.15 25.78 21.98
N ASN A 799 -1.03 25.22 23.19
CA ASN A 799 0.00 25.62 24.15
C ASN A 799 1.38 25.07 23.75
N MET A 800 1.45 23.84 23.26
CA MET A 800 2.67 23.29 22.68
C MET A 800 3.13 24.08 21.45
N VAL A 801 2.18 24.53 20.60
CA VAL A 801 2.47 25.41 19.46
C VAL A 801 3.02 26.76 19.93
N LYS A 802 2.38 27.42 20.92
CA LYS A 802 2.89 28.67 21.50
C LYS A 802 4.30 28.51 22.05
N ALA A 803 4.57 27.42 22.79
CA ALA A 803 5.88 27.14 23.33
C ALA A 803 6.95 27.02 22.23
N GLN A 804 6.62 26.33 21.13
CA GLN A 804 7.52 26.22 19.97
C GLN A 804 7.77 27.58 19.32
N ILE A 805 6.72 28.39 19.12
CA ILE A 805 6.82 29.72 18.49
C ILE A 805 7.71 30.63 19.32
N VAL A 806 7.49 30.69 20.64
CA VAL A 806 8.31 31.50 21.56
C VAL A 806 9.77 31.05 21.49
N ARG A 807 10.05 29.75 21.61
CA ARG A 807 11.41 29.21 21.49
C ARG A 807 12.06 29.60 20.16
N ARG A 808 11.33 29.48 19.05
CA ARG A 808 11.85 29.80 17.70
C ARG A 808 12.14 31.29 17.53
N ILE A 809 11.28 32.16 18.05
CA ILE A 809 11.47 33.62 18.04
C ILE A 809 12.66 34.01 18.91
N GLU A 810 12.76 33.48 20.12
CA GLU A 810 13.86 33.74 21.05
C GLU A 810 15.20 33.35 20.44
N ASP A 811 15.31 32.12 19.91
CA ASP A 811 16.54 31.64 19.26
C ASP A 811 16.90 32.50 18.04
N ARG A 812 15.89 32.97 17.27
CA ARG A 812 16.09 33.85 16.10
C ARG A 812 16.58 35.24 16.51
N TRP A 813 15.92 35.89 17.47
CA TRP A 813 16.25 37.25 17.90
C TRP A 813 17.62 37.31 18.55
N ILE A 814 17.92 36.40 19.48
CA ILE A 814 19.23 36.34 20.14
C ILE A 814 20.31 36.03 19.10
N GLY A 815 20.05 35.03 18.24
CA GLY A 815 21.01 34.61 17.22
C GLY A 815 21.39 35.72 16.24
N TYR A 816 20.38 36.36 15.66
CA TYR A 816 20.58 37.40 14.64
C TYR A 816 21.08 38.72 15.23
N SER A 817 20.82 38.98 16.51
CA SER A 817 21.35 40.19 17.18
C SER A 817 22.80 40.03 17.62
N LEU A 818 23.18 38.86 18.14
CA LEU A 818 24.53 38.64 18.70
C LEU A 818 25.57 38.19 17.66
N SER A 819 25.18 37.41 16.64
CA SER A 819 26.14 36.90 15.66
C SER A 819 26.87 38.01 14.89
N PRO A 820 26.23 39.12 14.47
CA PRO A 820 26.93 40.23 13.82
C PRO A 820 28.02 40.88 14.69
N ILE A 821 27.86 40.86 16.01
CA ILE A 821 28.88 41.36 16.95
C ILE A 821 30.14 40.50 16.83
N LEU A 822 29.99 39.17 16.79
CA LEU A 822 31.12 38.25 16.57
C LEU A 822 31.76 38.45 15.19
N TRP A 823 30.96 38.70 14.16
CA TRP A 823 31.50 38.94 12.81
C TRP A 823 32.32 40.21 12.75
N LYS A 824 31.89 41.27 13.45
CA LYS A 824 32.62 42.52 13.56
C LYS A 824 33.94 42.33 14.32
N GLU A 825 33.92 41.57 15.39
CA GLU A 825 35.10 41.38 16.25
C GLU A 825 36.14 40.44 15.64
N PHE A 826 35.72 39.33 15.02
CA PHE A 826 36.61 38.29 14.54
C PHE A 826 36.77 38.27 13.01
N GLY A 827 35.97 39.03 12.26
CA GLY A 827 35.98 39.02 10.79
C GLY A 827 35.40 37.75 10.14
N LEU A 828 34.80 36.87 10.93
CA LEU A 828 34.34 35.54 10.49
C LEU A 828 32.81 35.47 10.49
N ASN A 829 32.20 35.65 9.31
CA ASN A 829 30.75 35.70 9.11
C ASN A 829 30.02 34.35 9.30
N TYR A 830 30.74 33.26 9.57
CA TYR A 830 30.16 31.95 9.90
C TYR A 830 30.06 31.70 11.41
N LEU A 831 30.60 32.60 12.25
CA LEU A 831 30.44 32.48 13.70
C LEU A 831 28.99 32.71 14.10
N SER A 832 28.51 31.98 15.09
CA SER A 832 27.16 32.16 15.61
C SER A 832 27.19 32.31 17.12
N ALA A 833 26.41 33.25 17.63
CA ALA A 833 26.09 33.39 19.05
C ALA A 833 24.65 32.98 19.26
N GLY A 834 24.34 32.28 20.35
CA GLY A 834 22.99 31.77 20.57
C GLY A 834 22.77 31.43 22.03
N ARG A 835 21.51 31.48 22.45
CA ARG A 835 21.10 31.36 23.84
C ARG A 835 21.64 30.12 24.56
N VAL A 836 21.70 28.98 23.88
CA VAL A 836 22.17 27.70 24.47
C VAL A 836 23.63 27.41 24.11
N GLN A 837 24.02 27.60 22.84
CA GLN A 837 25.37 27.27 22.39
C GLN A 837 26.45 28.11 23.07
N THR A 838 26.17 29.39 23.35
CA THR A 838 27.15 30.30 23.96
C THR A 838 27.44 29.93 25.42
N PRO A 839 26.43 29.71 26.30
CA PRO A 839 26.68 29.19 27.64
C PRO A 839 27.36 27.82 27.67
N VAL A 840 26.95 26.88 26.79
CA VAL A 840 27.55 25.54 26.75
C VAL A 840 29.03 25.61 26.37
N LEU A 841 29.39 26.44 25.38
CA LEU A 841 30.80 26.68 25.04
C LEU A 841 31.56 27.32 26.22
N GLY A 842 30.92 28.24 26.94
CA GLY A 842 31.44 28.80 28.18
C GLY A 842 31.77 27.73 29.21
N PHE A 843 30.85 26.81 29.49
CA PHE A 843 31.07 25.69 30.43
C PHE A 843 32.22 24.77 29.98
N VAL A 844 32.35 24.51 28.68
CA VAL A 844 33.48 23.72 28.16
C VAL A 844 34.80 24.45 28.42
N VAL A 845 34.88 25.75 28.09
CA VAL A 845 36.08 26.58 28.31
C VAL A 845 36.44 26.64 29.79
N GLU A 846 35.46 26.89 30.66
CA GLU A 846 35.65 26.91 32.11
C GLU A 846 36.13 25.55 32.63
N ARG A 847 35.50 24.45 32.20
CA ARG A 847 35.91 23.10 32.57
C ARG A 847 37.31 22.77 32.10
N THR A 848 37.72 23.22 30.91
CA THR A 848 39.11 23.06 30.45
C THR A 848 40.09 23.85 31.30
N LYS A 849 39.75 25.09 31.68
CA LYS A 849 40.57 25.90 32.63
C LYS A 849 40.66 25.24 34.00
N GLU A 850 39.59 24.62 34.48
CA GLU A 850 39.61 23.84 35.72
C GLU A 850 40.48 22.60 35.60
N ALA A 851 40.39 21.87 34.49
CA ALA A 851 41.15 20.65 34.27
C ALA A 851 42.67 20.88 34.17
N THR A 852 43.09 22.06 33.67
CA THR A 852 44.51 22.43 33.60
C THR A 852 45.09 22.93 34.93
N LYS A 853 44.26 23.14 35.96
CA LYS A 853 44.77 23.44 37.31
C LYS A 853 45.52 22.22 37.83
N LYS A 854 46.84 22.37 38.02
CA LYS A 854 47.69 21.34 38.60
C LYS A 854 47.20 21.00 40.01
N VAL A 855 46.91 19.73 40.24
CA VAL A 855 46.62 19.15 41.55
C VAL A 855 47.87 18.43 42.07
N GLU A 856 48.04 18.40 43.37
CA GLU A 856 49.02 17.54 44.03
C GLU A 856 48.37 16.19 44.30
N LEU A 857 49.07 15.11 43.95
CA LEU A 857 48.78 13.77 44.43
C LEU A 857 49.71 13.51 45.60
N ILE A 858 49.14 13.50 46.80
CA ILE A 858 49.88 13.27 48.03
C ILE A 858 49.72 11.79 48.38
N TYR A 859 50.83 11.08 48.37
CA TYR A 859 50.92 9.69 48.79
C TYR A 859 51.31 9.67 50.26
N ILE A 860 50.51 9.01 51.08
CA ILE A 860 50.80 8.79 52.50
C ILE A 860 50.85 7.29 52.72
N GLU A 861 52.00 6.80 53.20
CA GLU A 861 52.18 5.42 53.63
C GLU A 861 52.40 5.45 55.14
N THR A 862 51.58 4.71 55.88
CA THR A 862 51.71 4.59 57.34
C THR A 862 52.65 3.44 57.69
N GLU A 863 53.16 3.39 58.93
CA GLU A 863 54.04 2.30 59.40
C GLU A 863 53.39 0.91 59.32
N ASP A 864 52.05 0.83 59.40
CA ASP A 864 51.28 -0.41 59.25
C ASP A 864 50.97 -0.77 57.77
N ASP A 865 51.78 -0.30 56.82
CA ASP A 865 51.65 -0.51 55.35
C ASP A 865 50.34 -0.03 54.70
N ASN A 866 49.53 0.79 55.37
CA ASN A 866 48.34 1.41 54.76
C ASN A 866 48.73 2.56 53.83
N ARG A 867 48.16 2.57 52.62
CA ARG A 867 48.43 3.58 51.59
C ARG A 867 47.21 4.44 51.31
N PHE A 868 47.36 5.75 51.46
CA PHE A 868 46.37 6.75 51.10
C PHE A 868 46.86 7.60 49.93
N ILE A 869 45.98 7.84 48.97
CA ILE A 869 46.23 8.76 47.86
C ILE A 869 45.24 9.90 47.98
N ILE A 870 45.75 11.10 48.27
CA ILE A 870 44.94 12.30 48.44
C ILE A 870 45.17 13.20 47.23
N ARG A 871 44.08 13.52 46.52
CA ARG A 871 44.09 14.54 45.47
C ARG A 871 43.80 15.90 46.09
N ALA A 872 44.80 16.78 46.11
CA ALA A 872 44.71 18.08 46.78
C ALA A 872 45.08 19.25 45.84
N PRO A 873 44.65 20.49 46.16
CA PRO A 873 45.16 21.68 45.48
C PRO A 873 46.69 21.81 45.64
N ARG A 874 47.36 22.42 44.66
CA ARG A 874 48.81 22.66 44.72
C ARG A 874 49.21 23.51 45.94
N GLY A 875 50.29 23.15 46.62
CA GLY A 875 50.77 23.73 47.87
C GLY A 875 50.19 23.07 49.12
N THR A 876 49.36 22.03 49.00
CA THR A 876 48.79 21.33 50.15
C THR A 876 49.82 20.46 50.84
N TYR A 877 50.69 19.77 50.08
CA TYR A 877 51.80 18.98 50.64
C TYR A 877 52.69 19.85 51.54
N LYS A 878 53.09 21.02 51.04
CA LYS A 878 53.93 21.96 51.80
C LYS A 878 53.23 22.45 53.08
N LYS A 879 51.92 22.75 53.02
CA LYS A 879 51.13 23.15 54.19
C LYS A 879 50.97 22.04 55.23
N ILE A 880 50.86 20.78 54.79
CA ILE A 880 50.81 19.62 55.71
C ILE A 880 52.12 19.52 56.49
N LEU A 881 53.27 19.67 55.81
CA LEU A 881 54.59 19.68 56.44
C LEU A 881 54.76 20.87 57.41
N GLU A 882 54.42 22.09 56.97
CA GLU A 882 54.61 23.32 57.79
C GLU A 882 53.75 23.33 59.06
N LYS A 883 52.61 22.63 59.07
CA LYS A 883 51.68 22.60 60.21
C LYS A 883 51.83 21.37 61.11
N ASN A 884 52.77 20.46 60.84
CA ASN A 884 53.03 19.23 61.60
C ASN A 884 51.77 18.37 61.86
N TYR A 885 50.83 18.29 60.90
CA TYR A 885 49.64 17.44 61.06
C TYR A 885 49.94 15.93 60.93
N VAL A 886 51.09 15.58 60.35
CA VAL A 886 51.56 14.21 60.13
C VAL A 886 53.06 14.19 60.44
N GLU A 887 53.51 13.21 61.23
CA GLU A 887 54.94 12.99 61.50
C GLU A 887 55.57 12.24 60.32
N VAL A 888 56.54 12.86 59.65
CA VAL A 888 57.16 12.31 58.43
C VAL A 888 58.52 11.69 58.79
N LYS A 889 58.61 10.36 58.76
CA LYS A 889 59.84 9.62 59.10
C LYS A 889 60.82 9.49 57.94
N ASP A 890 60.32 9.35 56.70
CA ASP A 890 61.16 9.26 55.49
C ASP A 890 60.61 10.11 54.34
N LEU A 891 61.45 10.99 53.80
CA LEU A 891 61.14 11.88 52.67
C LEU A 891 61.70 11.26 51.39
N VAL A 892 60.92 10.38 50.75
CA VAL A 892 61.30 9.84 49.43
C VAL A 892 60.85 10.84 48.35
N ALA A 893 61.75 11.72 47.93
CA ALA A 893 61.54 12.51 46.73
C ALA A 893 61.67 11.60 45.50
N ARG A 894 60.57 11.38 44.77
CA ARG A 894 60.56 10.72 43.46
C ARG A 894 60.19 11.70 42.36
#